data_AF-A0A2N6F2U6-F1
#
_entry.id   AF-A0A2N6F2U6-F1
#
_cell.length_a   1.000
_cell.length_b   1.000
_cell.length_c   1.000
_cell.angle_alpha   90.00
_cell.angle_beta   90.00
_cell.angle_gamma   90.00
#
_symmetry.space_group_name_H-M   'P 1'
#
loop_
_entity.id
_entity.type
_entity.pdbx_description
1 polymer ?
#
loop_
_entity_poly.entity_id
_entity_poly.type
_entity_poly.pdbx_seq_one_letter_code
_entity_poly.pdbx_strand_id
1 'polypeptide(L)'
;MNFPVWFLPQTGGGLLIAIMAITHVFVAHFAVGGGLYLVLTEHKARRDNDYQLLEFVKKHAKFFMLVSMVYGGVTGVGIWFTIGLIQPDATSKLIHTFVFGWAAEWVWFLVEIVALLIYYYKFDAMDERTHLKVGWIYFAAAWLSLFLINGIIGYMLTPGEWINNHRFFSGFFNPTFWPSLWFRFAIATLLAGVFAFFTTAFIDVESFRLKMTRYSSLWCVLSVLVVIPTGYWYLQALPSAPHEILSVSPTIKVMVKLGAFSAAGFILFLTVFTLFKPRWHSLISAVLVAVCAFGMMGSFEWIREADRRPFVINKLVYSNGISVDQVAQLNQGFLAQAKWSSVKEITADNVQQAGAELFKLQCYACHTLDGINNDIRSRTATINFNGMVKYLTTMHERRPFMPPFVGNELEKKALASYLVGTLHGKETHVFEEPQLNGNLGETILADECTACHGAELVMEWGAALTADEVRAGLLSLSQIDSAMDDYSGTPEELAALVSFIKGEPVEAAPAMNGATLLEDECTMCHGSDLVVEWAASLSADDVRDGLLHLSQIDSSMEDFAGSDAELTALVAHLKGLDVAPAVSGQIYLADECTMCHDADLVLEWAAQLSRDEIAHGLKHLSEIDSAMDDFSGSDEELTALIDYLVKEAKGGTQ
;
A
#
# COMPACT_ATOMS: atom_id res chain seq x y z
N MET A 1 19.91 2.55 4.68
CA MET A 1 19.98 3.66 3.71
C MET A 1 21.43 4.12 3.53
N ASN A 2 22.11 3.63 2.49
CA ASN A 2 23.53 3.94 2.27
C ASN A 2 23.79 5.03 1.22
N PHE A 3 22.77 5.46 0.48
CA PHE A 3 22.92 6.30 -0.69
C PHE A 3 22.12 7.62 -0.57
N PRO A 4 22.58 8.69 -1.23
CA PRO A 4 21.85 9.95 -1.30
C PRO A 4 20.60 9.81 -2.17
N VAL A 5 19.55 10.55 -1.84
CA VAL A 5 18.30 10.57 -2.62
C VAL A 5 18.37 11.67 -3.69
N TRP A 6 18.20 11.29 -4.96
CA TRP A 6 17.98 12.24 -6.04
C TRP A 6 16.53 12.75 -6.02
N PHE A 7 16.34 13.89 -5.37
CA PHE A 7 15.02 14.44 -5.07
C PHE A 7 14.47 15.29 -6.22
N LEU A 8 13.44 14.78 -6.91
CA LEU A 8 12.73 15.39 -8.02
C LEU A 8 11.23 15.50 -7.67
N PRO A 9 10.84 16.43 -6.79
CA PRO A 9 9.55 16.40 -6.12
C PRO A 9 8.35 16.39 -7.07
N GLN A 10 8.40 17.10 -8.20
CA GLN A 10 7.24 17.23 -9.11
C GLN A 10 7.07 16.05 -10.08
N THR A 11 8.17 15.44 -10.51
CA THR A 11 8.14 14.38 -11.53
C THR A 11 8.24 12.98 -10.93
N GLY A 12 8.98 12.84 -9.83
CA GLY A 12 9.28 11.58 -9.17
C GLY A 12 10.23 10.70 -9.99
N GLY A 13 11.02 9.86 -9.29
CA GLY A 13 11.94 8.94 -9.95
C GLY A 13 11.23 7.80 -10.71
N GLY A 14 10.12 7.30 -10.20
CA GLY A 14 9.40 6.18 -10.82
C GLY A 14 8.95 6.44 -12.27
N LEU A 15 8.56 7.68 -12.60
CA LEU A 15 8.17 8.06 -13.96
C LEU A 15 9.35 7.99 -14.94
N LEU A 16 10.54 8.44 -14.51
CA LEU A 16 11.74 8.36 -15.36
C LEU A 16 12.15 6.91 -15.61
N ILE A 17 12.09 6.05 -14.58
CA ILE A 17 12.30 4.61 -14.75
C ILE A 17 11.30 4.05 -15.76
N ALA A 18 10.00 4.36 -15.63
CA ALA A 18 8.97 3.84 -16.53
C ALA A 18 9.22 4.25 -17.99
N ILE A 19 9.49 5.54 -18.25
CA ILE A 19 9.77 6.04 -19.61
C ILE A 19 10.97 5.32 -20.21
N MET A 20 12.08 5.23 -19.47
CA MET A 20 13.31 4.58 -19.94
C MET A 20 13.13 3.08 -20.14
N ALA A 21 12.50 2.38 -19.18
CA ALA A 21 12.24 0.95 -19.25
C ALA A 21 11.34 0.60 -20.44
N ILE A 22 10.18 1.25 -20.59
CA ILE A 22 9.23 0.92 -21.66
C ILE A 22 9.87 1.13 -23.04
N THR A 23 10.55 2.27 -23.23
CA THR A 23 11.18 2.62 -24.51
C THR A 23 12.34 1.70 -24.87
N HIS A 24 13.23 1.42 -23.92
CA HIS A 24 14.35 0.51 -24.14
C HIS A 24 13.86 -0.91 -24.40
N VAL A 25 12.98 -1.44 -23.55
CA VAL A 25 12.57 -2.84 -23.60
C VAL A 25 11.77 -3.12 -24.89
N PHE A 26 10.98 -2.16 -25.38
CA PHE A 26 10.32 -2.25 -26.70
C PHE A 26 11.32 -2.45 -27.84
N VAL A 27 12.43 -1.71 -27.83
CA VAL A 27 13.49 -1.83 -28.85
C VAL A 27 14.41 -3.03 -28.61
N ALA A 28 14.68 -3.40 -27.37
CA ALA A 28 15.47 -4.58 -27.03
C ALA A 28 14.77 -5.87 -27.49
N HIS A 29 13.44 -5.98 -27.30
CA HIS A 29 12.68 -7.11 -27.83
C HIS A 29 12.66 -7.14 -29.36
N PHE A 30 12.61 -5.96 -30.01
CA PHE A 30 12.83 -5.89 -31.45
C PHE A 30 14.23 -6.35 -31.85
N ALA A 31 15.29 -6.02 -31.10
CA ALA A 31 16.65 -6.49 -31.37
C ALA A 31 16.74 -8.02 -31.36
N VAL A 32 16.09 -8.68 -30.40
CA VAL A 32 16.07 -10.16 -30.30
C VAL A 32 15.26 -10.78 -31.44
N GLY A 33 13.99 -10.39 -31.57
CA GLY A 33 13.10 -11.00 -32.56
C GLY A 33 13.44 -10.61 -33.99
N GLY A 34 13.87 -9.37 -34.21
CA GLY A 34 14.30 -8.87 -35.52
C GLY A 34 15.58 -9.55 -36.01
N GLY A 35 16.47 -9.98 -35.11
CA GLY A 35 17.59 -10.85 -35.45
C GLY A 35 17.14 -12.18 -36.07
N LEU A 36 16.17 -12.83 -35.44
CA LEU A 36 15.56 -14.06 -35.97
C LEU A 36 14.85 -13.80 -37.30
N TYR A 37 14.10 -12.70 -37.39
CA TYR A 37 13.41 -12.31 -38.61
C TYR A 37 14.39 -12.10 -39.77
N LEU A 38 15.51 -11.38 -39.55
CA LEU A 38 16.52 -11.12 -40.56
C LEU A 38 17.09 -12.41 -41.13
N VAL A 39 17.60 -13.30 -40.27
CA VAL A 39 18.27 -14.53 -40.72
C VAL A 39 17.30 -15.49 -41.42
N LEU A 40 16.06 -15.62 -40.92
CA LEU A 40 15.05 -16.47 -41.54
C LEU A 40 14.54 -15.89 -42.87
N THR A 41 14.38 -14.57 -42.95
CA THR A 41 13.92 -13.90 -44.18
C THR A 41 15.01 -13.94 -45.25
N GLU A 42 16.28 -13.76 -44.89
CA GLU A 42 17.40 -13.95 -45.81
C GLU A 42 17.45 -15.39 -46.30
N HIS A 43 17.39 -16.36 -45.39
CA HIS A 43 17.42 -17.77 -45.75
C HIS A 43 16.30 -18.12 -46.73
N LYS A 44 15.09 -17.61 -46.48
CA LYS A 44 13.95 -17.75 -47.39
C LYS A 44 14.22 -17.09 -48.74
N ALA A 45 14.73 -15.86 -48.77
CA ALA A 45 15.04 -15.13 -50.01
C ALA A 45 16.04 -15.90 -50.89
N ARG A 46 17.11 -16.42 -50.28
CA ARG A 46 18.14 -17.22 -50.95
C ARG A 46 17.57 -18.54 -51.47
N ARG A 47 16.83 -19.28 -50.64
CA ARG A 47 16.20 -20.56 -51.01
C ARG A 47 15.22 -20.41 -52.16
N ASP A 48 14.42 -19.34 -52.14
CA ASP A 48 13.38 -19.09 -53.14
C ASP A 48 13.92 -18.30 -54.36
N ASN A 49 15.22 -17.96 -54.38
CA ASN A 49 15.87 -17.10 -55.40
C ASN A 49 15.14 -15.75 -55.61
N ASP A 50 14.66 -15.15 -54.53
CA ASP A 50 13.87 -13.91 -54.54
C ASP A 50 14.74 -12.69 -54.27
N TYR A 51 15.20 -12.05 -55.35
CA TYR A 51 16.04 -10.85 -55.29
C TYR A 51 15.35 -9.64 -54.64
N GLN A 52 14.02 -9.50 -54.80
CA GLN A 52 13.28 -8.39 -54.18
C GLN A 52 13.24 -8.57 -52.66
N LEU A 53 13.05 -9.81 -52.20
CA LEU A 53 13.10 -10.13 -50.77
C LEU A 53 14.50 -9.93 -50.19
N LEU A 54 15.55 -10.31 -50.92
CA LEU A 54 16.92 -10.10 -50.48
C LEU A 54 17.27 -8.61 -50.36
N GLU A 55 16.85 -7.78 -51.33
CA GLU A 55 17.01 -6.33 -51.27
C GLU A 55 16.23 -5.72 -50.09
N PHE A 56 15.01 -6.21 -49.83
CA PHE A 56 14.24 -5.83 -48.65
C PHE A 56 14.99 -6.15 -47.36
N VAL A 57 15.54 -7.36 -47.22
CA VAL A 57 16.31 -7.76 -46.02
C VAL A 57 17.48 -6.81 -45.80
N LYS A 58 18.21 -6.44 -46.85
CA LYS A 58 19.34 -5.49 -46.75
C LYS A 58 18.89 -4.10 -46.28
N LYS A 59 17.79 -3.57 -46.83
CA LYS A 59 17.23 -2.27 -46.41
C LYS A 59 16.71 -2.35 -44.97
N HIS A 60 16.02 -3.43 -44.62
CA HIS A 60 15.53 -3.68 -43.27
C HIS A 60 16.69 -3.84 -42.28
N ALA A 61 17.80 -4.48 -42.65
CA ALA A 61 18.99 -4.61 -41.83
C ALA A 61 19.62 -3.26 -41.48
N LYS A 62 19.61 -2.28 -42.40
CA LYS A 62 20.02 -0.90 -42.09
C LYS A 62 19.14 -0.27 -41.03
N PHE A 63 17.81 -0.36 -41.21
CA PHE A 63 16.83 0.17 -40.26
C PHE A 63 17.00 -0.50 -38.89
N PHE A 64 17.07 -1.83 -38.89
CA PHE A 64 17.30 -2.66 -37.73
C PHE A 64 18.54 -2.21 -36.97
N MET A 65 19.70 -2.11 -37.65
CA MET A 65 20.95 -1.63 -37.05
C MET A 65 20.80 -0.24 -36.43
N LEU A 66 20.20 0.73 -37.12
CA LEU A 66 20.05 2.08 -36.56
C LEU A 66 19.15 2.09 -35.32
N VAL A 67 18.06 1.32 -35.31
CA VAL A 67 17.11 1.30 -34.19
C VAL A 67 17.63 0.45 -33.03
N SER A 68 18.05 -0.80 -33.26
CA SER A 68 18.49 -1.70 -32.20
C SER A 68 19.85 -1.29 -31.62
N MET A 69 20.85 -1.04 -32.46
CA MET A 69 22.21 -0.77 -31.99
C MET A 69 22.35 0.66 -31.45
N VAL A 70 21.89 1.67 -32.19
CA VAL A 70 22.10 3.07 -31.80
C VAL A 70 21.09 3.49 -30.74
N TYR A 71 19.80 3.46 -31.06
CA TYR A 71 18.77 3.86 -30.08
C TYR A 71 18.67 2.86 -28.92
N GLY A 72 18.66 1.55 -29.19
CA GLY A 72 18.66 0.53 -28.15
C GLY A 72 19.91 0.57 -27.27
N GLY A 73 21.11 0.76 -27.85
CA GLY A 73 22.35 0.90 -27.08
C GLY A 73 22.35 2.14 -26.18
N VAL A 74 21.94 3.31 -26.69
CA VAL A 74 21.86 4.54 -25.89
C VAL A 74 20.84 4.42 -24.76
N THR A 75 19.66 3.87 -25.05
CA THR A 75 18.61 3.69 -24.02
C THR A 75 19.00 2.62 -22.98
N GLY A 76 19.75 1.60 -23.38
CA GLY A 76 20.26 0.57 -22.47
C GLY A 76 21.27 1.12 -21.47
N VAL A 77 22.22 1.94 -21.95
CA VAL A 77 23.11 2.70 -21.06
C VAL A 77 22.30 3.68 -20.19
N GLY A 78 21.29 4.34 -20.77
CA GLY A 78 20.40 5.25 -20.06
C GLY A 78 19.71 4.60 -18.86
N ILE A 79 19.20 3.38 -19.01
CA ILE A 79 18.57 2.64 -17.90
C ILE A 79 19.53 2.46 -16.72
N TRP A 80 20.79 2.09 -16.96
CA TRP A 80 21.78 1.91 -15.90
C TRP A 80 21.98 3.18 -15.06
N PHE A 81 22.08 4.34 -15.72
CA PHE A 81 22.15 5.62 -15.02
C PHE A 81 20.85 5.92 -14.26
N THR A 82 19.70 5.69 -14.88
CA THR A 82 18.39 5.96 -14.27
C THR A 82 18.17 5.13 -13.02
N ILE A 83 18.36 3.80 -13.07
CA ILE A 83 18.16 2.92 -11.91
C ILE A 83 19.24 3.14 -10.85
N GLY A 84 20.48 3.46 -11.25
CA GLY A 84 21.57 3.77 -10.33
C GLY A 84 21.32 5.05 -9.51
N LEU A 85 20.64 6.04 -10.08
CA LEU A 85 20.31 7.29 -9.38
C LEU A 85 19.02 7.21 -8.57
N ILE A 86 18.04 6.46 -9.05
CA ILE A 86 16.68 6.45 -8.48
C ILE A 86 16.49 5.29 -7.50
N GLN A 87 17.08 4.13 -7.79
CA GLN A 87 17.06 2.95 -6.91
C GLN A 87 18.45 2.34 -6.70
N PRO A 88 19.37 3.08 -6.06
CA PRO A 88 20.73 2.61 -5.82
C PRO A 88 20.79 1.37 -4.92
N ASP A 89 19.96 1.27 -3.88
CA ASP A 89 19.97 0.11 -2.97
C ASP A 89 19.58 -1.18 -3.71
N ALA A 90 18.51 -1.15 -4.51
CA ALA A 90 18.09 -2.31 -5.32
C ALA A 90 19.14 -2.66 -6.39
N THR A 91 19.64 -1.65 -7.12
CA THR A 91 20.68 -1.84 -8.15
C THR A 91 21.95 -2.44 -7.56
N SER A 92 22.39 -1.94 -6.40
CA SER A 92 23.54 -2.48 -5.67
C SER A 92 23.34 -3.93 -5.27
N LYS A 93 22.17 -4.31 -4.70
CA LYS A 93 21.88 -5.72 -4.36
C LYS A 93 21.88 -6.63 -5.58
N LEU A 94 21.34 -6.18 -6.71
CA LEU A 94 21.35 -6.95 -7.95
C LEU A 94 22.77 -7.15 -8.48
N ILE A 95 23.63 -6.14 -8.42
CA ILE A 95 25.04 -6.26 -8.82
C ILE A 95 25.76 -7.28 -7.92
N HIS A 96 25.64 -7.17 -6.60
CA HIS A 96 26.33 -8.09 -5.68
C HIS A 96 25.84 -9.53 -5.84
N THR A 97 24.58 -9.74 -6.20
CA THR A 97 24.01 -11.07 -6.43
C THR A 97 24.39 -11.64 -7.80
N PHE A 98 24.39 -10.82 -8.85
CA PHE A 98 24.46 -11.28 -10.24
C PHE A 98 25.57 -10.63 -11.09
N VAL A 99 26.66 -10.13 -10.48
CA VAL A 99 27.75 -9.46 -11.21
C VAL A 99 28.24 -10.25 -12.43
N PHE A 100 28.37 -11.57 -12.32
CA PHE A 100 28.77 -12.43 -13.44
C PHE A 100 27.67 -12.64 -14.49
N GLY A 101 26.39 -12.59 -14.09
CA GLY A 101 25.27 -12.60 -15.02
C GLY A 101 25.24 -11.34 -15.88
N TRP A 102 25.40 -10.18 -15.25
CA TRP A 102 25.54 -8.89 -15.93
C TRP A 102 26.77 -8.85 -16.85
N ALA A 103 27.93 -9.28 -16.35
CA ALA A 103 29.14 -9.32 -17.17
C ALA A 103 28.98 -10.22 -18.40
N ALA A 104 28.34 -11.38 -18.25
CA ALA A 104 28.06 -12.27 -19.37
C ALA A 104 27.10 -11.63 -20.39
N GLU A 105 26.08 -10.90 -19.92
CA GLU A 105 25.14 -10.19 -20.80
C GLU A 105 25.89 -9.15 -21.65
N TRP A 106 26.80 -8.38 -21.05
CA TRP A 106 27.59 -7.37 -21.78
C TRP A 106 28.51 -7.99 -22.84
N VAL A 107 29.04 -9.19 -22.58
CA VAL A 107 29.82 -9.95 -23.58
C VAL A 107 28.93 -10.35 -24.74
N TRP A 108 27.73 -10.88 -24.49
CA TRP A 108 26.79 -11.22 -25.56
C TRP A 108 26.31 -9.99 -26.33
N PHE A 109 26.10 -8.86 -25.65
CA PHE A 109 25.78 -7.59 -26.30
C PHE A 109 26.91 -7.09 -27.22
N LEU A 110 28.18 -7.26 -26.82
CA LEU A 110 29.31 -6.95 -27.70
C LEU A 110 29.34 -7.88 -28.93
N VAL A 111 29.13 -9.18 -28.74
CA VAL A 111 29.06 -10.15 -29.84
C VAL A 111 27.91 -9.80 -30.79
N GLU A 112 26.75 -9.43 -30.25
CA GLU A 112 25.58 -8.97 -30.99
C GLU A 112 25.92 -7.77 -31.87
N ILE A 113 26.51 -6.71 -31.31
CA ILE A 113 26.91 -5.50 -32.07
C ILE A 113 27.89 -5.85 -33.20
N VAL A 114 28.94 -6.62 -32.90
CA VAL A 114 29.96 -6.99 -33.89
C VAL A 114 29.35 -7.83 -35.00
N ALA A 115 28.52 -8.81 -34.66
CA ALA A 115 27.83 -9.64 -35.65
C ALA A 115 26.89 -8.81 -36.53
N LEU A 116 26.17 -7.85 -35.96
CA LEU A 116 25.26 -6.98 -36.71
C LEU A 116 26.00 -6.07 -37.69
N LEU A 117 27.11 -5.46 -37.26
CA LEU A 117 27.94 -4.63 -38.13
C LEU A 117 28.49 -5.45 -39.30
N ILE A 118 28.99 -6.67 -39.03
CA ILE A 118 29.47 -7.56 -40.09
C ILE A 118 28.32 -7.94 -41.04
N TYR A 119 27.17 -8.35 -40.50
CA TYR A 119 25.98 -8.70 -41.29
C TYR A 119 25.56 -7.55 -42.22
N TYR A 120 25.46 -6.33 -41.70
CA TYR A 120 25.04 -5.20 -42.53
C TYR A 120 26.11 -4.78 -43.55
N TYR A 121 27.36 -4.56 -43.14
CA TYR A 121 28.39 -4.00 -44.02
C TYR A 121 29.00 -5.02 -44.99
N LYS A 122 28.85 -6.32 -44.75
CA LYS A 122 29.33 -7.39 -45.64
C LYS A 122 28.23 -8.09 -46.42
N PHE A 123 27.02 -7.53 -46.45
CA PHE A 123 25.85 -8.14 -47.10
C PHE A 123 26.09 -8.57 -48.56
N ASP A 124 26.77 -7.76 -49.38
CA ASP A 124 27.09 -8.11 -50.77
C ASP A 124 28.51 -8.66 -50.96
N ALA A 125 29.36 -8.61 -49.92
CA ALA A 125 30.78 -8.93 -50.01
C ALA A 125 31.13 -10.31 -49.46
N MET A 126 30.22 -10.92 -48.68
CA MET A 126 30.39 -12.22 -48.04
C MET A 126 29.61 -13.29 -48.79
N ASP A 127 30.11 -14.53 -48.80
CA ASP A 127 29.36 -15.66 -49.33
C ASP A 127 28.11 -15.95 -48.48
N GLU A 128 27.08 -16.48 -49.12
CA GLU A 128 25.75 -16.65 -48.52
C GLU A 128 25.76 -17.50 -47.25
N ARG A 129 26.58 -18.57 -47.22
CA ARG A 129 26.62 -19.50 -46.08
C ARG A 129 27.27 -18.83 -44.88
N THR A 130 28.35 -18.10 -45.09
CA THR A 130 29.02 -17.35 -44.02
C THR A 130 28.14 -16.20 -43.54
N HIS A 131 27.47 -15.50 -44.45
CA HIS A 131 26.57 -14.39 -44.09
C HIS A 131 25.40 -14.87 -43.21
N LEU A 132 24.76 -15.99 -43.57
CA LEU A 132 23.71 -16.60 -42.73
C LEU A 132 24.24 -17.06 -41.36
N LYS A 133 25.47 -17.58 -41.27
CA LYS A 133 26.09 -17.92 -39.98
C LYS A 133 26.25 -16.69 -39.10
N VAL A 134 26.68 -15.55 -39.65
CA VAL A 134 26.76 -14.29 -38.90
C VAL A 134 25.39 -13.87 -38.40
N GLY A 135 24.34 -13.98 -39.22
CA GLY A 135 22.95 -13.73 -38.80
C GLY A 135 22.50 -14.64 -37.64
N TRP A 136 22.86 -15.92 -37.68
CA TRP A 136 22.58 -16.85 -36.58
C TRP A 136 23.38 -16.56 -35.31
N ILE A 137 24.64 -16.13 -35.44
CA ILE A 137 25.47 -15.69 -34.30
C ILE A 137 24.83 -14.46 -33.64
N TYR A 138 24.38 -13.49 -34.44
CA TYR A 138 23.64 -12.34 -33.94
C TYR A 138 22.41 -12.79 -33.13
N PHE A 139 21.56 -13.62 -33.73
CA PHE A 139 20.33 -14.07 -33.07
C PHE A 139 20.61 -14.81 -31.76
N ALA A 140 21.58 -15.74 -31.77
CA ALA A 140 21.97 -16.48 -30.58
C ALA A 140 22.49 -15.55 -29.47
N ALA A 141 23.32 -14.56 -29.82
CA ALA A 141 23.82 -13.58 -28.86
C ALA A 141 22.69 -12.73 -28.26
N ALA A 142 21.80 -12.19 -29.10
CA ALA A 142 20.65 -11.40 -28.64
C ALA A 142 19.70 -12.21 -27.75
N TRP A 143 19.43 -13.47 -28.11
CA TRP A 143 18.62 -14.36 -27.28
C TRP A 143 19.29 -14.68 -25.94
N LEU A 144 20.62 -14.86 -25.91
CA LEU A 144 21.37 -15.07 -24.67
C LEU A 144 21.39 -13.82 -23.78
N SER A 145 21.42 -12.62 -24.37
CA SER A 145 21.20 -11.37 -23.63
C SER A 145 19.83 -11.37 -22.96
N LEU A 146 18.75 -11.70 -23.70
CA LEU A 146 17.40 -11.85 -23.14
C LEU A 146 17.34 -12.92 -22.03
N PHE A 147 17.98 -14.07 -22.23
CA PHE A 147 18.04 -15.15 -21.25
C PHE A 147 18.67 -14.70 -19.92
N LEU A 148 19.76 -13.95 -19.99
CA LEU A 148 20.49 -13.46 -18.82
C LEU A 148 19.71 -12.38 -18.08
N ILE A 149 19.25 -11.34 -18.77
CA ILE A 149 18.51 -10.25 -18.15
C ILE A 149 17.20 -10.75 -17.53
N ASN A 150 16.53 -11.71 -18.19
CA ASN A 150 15.30 -12.34 -17.69
C ASN A 150 15.49 -12.96 -16.31
N GLY A 151 16.61 -13.66 -16.08
CA GLY A 151 16.90 -14.25 -14.77
C GLY A 151 17.08 -13.20 -13.69
N ILE A 152 17.78 -12.11 -14.00
CA ILE A 152 18.07 -11.04 -13.04
C ILE A 152 16.81 -10.24 -12.69
N ILE A 153 15.98 -9.89 -13.68
CA ILE A 153 14.75 -9.11 -13.43
C ILE A 153 13.64 -9.99 -12.85
N GLY A 154 13.56 -11.27 -13.24
CA GLY A 154 12.60 -12.24 -12.69
C GLY A 154 12.83 -12.45 -11.20
N TYR A 155 14.09 -12.47 -10.77
CA TYR A 155 14.47 -12.54 -9.36
C TYR A 155 13.86 -11.42 -8.51
N MET A 156 13.73 -10.20 -9.04
CA MET A 156 13.16 -9.08 -8.29
C MET A 156 11.71 -9.35 -7.87
N LEU A 157 10.95 -10.10 -8.68
CA LEU A 157 9.56 -10.43 -8.44
C LEU A 157 9.42 -11.75 -7.66
N THR A 158 10.19 -12.77 -8.04
CA THR A 158 10.20 -14.08 -7.38
C THR A 158 11.60 -14.53 -6.98
N PRO A 159 12.19 -14.01 -5.88
CA PRO A 159 13.53 -14.43 -5.47
C PRO A 159 13.66 -15.94 -5.20
N GLY A 160 12.54 -16.62 -4.90
CA GLY A 160 12.50 -18.07 -4.69
C GLY A 160 13.41 -18.53 -3.54
N GLU A 161 14.08 -19.66 -3.74
CA GLU A 161 14.98 -20.26 -2.75
C GLU A 161 16.23 -19.42 -2.43
N TRP A 162 16.50 -18.38 -3.21
CA TRP A 162 17.61 -17.47 -2.91
C TRP A 162 17.47 -16.83 -1.53
N ILE A 163 16.24 -16.58 -1.06
CA ILE A 163 15.96 -16.00 0.26
C ILE A 163 16.57 -16.86 1.38
N ASN A 164 16.63 -18.19 1.18
CA ASN A 164 17.11 -19.13 2.18
C ASN A 164 18.62 -19.43 2.01
N ASN A 165 19.08 -19.57 0.77
CA ASN A 165 20.41 -20.15 0.50
C ASN A 165 21.42 -19.18 -0.11
N HIS A 166 20.98 -18.01 -0.57
CA HIS A 166 21.79 -16.97 -1.22
C HIS A 166 22.66 -17.45 -2.40
N ARG A 167 22.30 -18.55 -3.06
CA ARG A 167 23.05 -19.13 -4.17
C ARG A 167 22.65 -18.49 -5.49
N PHE A 168 23.65 -18.15 -6.31
CA PHE A 168 23.47 -17.55 -7.65
C PHE A 168 22.36 -18.23 -8.47
N PHE A 169 22.45 -19.55 -8.67
CA PHE A 169 21.50 -20.27 -9.52
C PHE A 169 20.08 -20.36 -8.95
N SER A 170 19.93 -20.32 -7.62
CA SER A 170 18.61 -20.31 -6.99
C SER A 170 17.86 -19.00 -7.22
N GLY A 171 18.59 -17.87 -7.28
CA GLY A 171 18.00 -16.59 -7.66
C GLY A 171 17.83 -16.44 -9.17
N PHE A 172 18.82 -16.88 -9.94
CA PHE A 172 18.82 -16.74 -11.40
C PHE A 172 17.72 -17.58 -12.05
N PHE A 173 17.60 -18.86 -11.69
CA PHE A 173 16.51 -19.74 -12.12
C PHE A 173 15.33 -19.67 -11.13
N ASN A 174 14.85 -18.45 -10.91
CA ASN A 174 13.67 -18.20 -10.08
C ASN A 174 12.39 -18.90 -10.61
N PRO A 175 11.34 -19.03 -9.78
CA PRO A 175 10.08 -19.65 -10.20
C PRO A 175 9.49 -19.10 -11.49
N THR A 176 9.63 -17.79 -11.74
CA THR A 176 9.13 -17.16 -12.96
C THR A 176 10.07 -17.20 -14.16
N PHE A 177 11.28 -17.76 -14.04
CA PHE A 177 12.32 -17.70 -15.05
C PHE A 177 11.84 -18.20 -16.41
N TRP A 178 11.42 -19.47 -16.47
CA TRP A 178 11.00 -20.13 -17.71
C TRP A 178 9.75 -19.52 -18.33
N PRO A 179 8.65 -19.32 -17.58
CA PRO A 179 7.46 -18.72 -18.17
C PRO A 179 7.72 -17.29 -18.67
N SER A 180 8.47 -16.48 -17.91
CA SER A 180 8.81 -15.12 -18.34
C SER A 180 9.70 -15.11 -19.58
N LEU A 181 10.68 -16.02 -19.67
CA LEU A 181 11.57 -16.12 -20.83
C LEU A 181 10.80 -16.42 -22.11
N TRP A 182 9.92 -17.44 -22.07
CA TRP A 182 9.14 -17.84 -23.25
C TRP A 182 8.13 -16.77 -23.65
N PHE A 183 7.50 -16.12 -22.67
CA PHE A 183 6.59 -15.02 -22.92
C PHE A 183 7.29 -13.82 -23.57
N ARG A 184 8.43 -13.39 -23.01
CA ARG A 184 9.25 -12.30 -23.57
C ARG A 184 9.79 -12.65 -24.95
N PHE A 185 10.21 -13.88 -25.16
CA PHE A 185 10.65 -14.33 -26.49
C PHE A 185 9.51 -14.30 -27.53
N ALA A 186 8.31 -14.72 -27.15
CA ALA A 186 7.13 -14.63 -28.04
C ALA A 186 6.74 -13.16 -28.34
N ILE A 187 6.88 -12.25 -27.37
CA ILE A 187 6.73 -10.81 -27.60
C ILE A 187 7.83 -10.29 -28.53
N ALA A 188 9.07 -10.75 -28.39
CA ALA A 188 10.16 -10.36 -29.28
C ALA A 188 9.87 -10.73 -30.74
N THR A 189 9.39 -11.96 -31.00
CA THR A 189 8.99 -12.36 -32.36
C THR A 189 7.77 -11.58 -32.88
N LEU A 190 6.84 -11.21 -32.00
CA LEU A 190 5.72 -10.32 -32.34
C LEU A 190 6.24 -8.96 -32.82
N LEU A 191 7.14 -8.33 -32.05
CA LEU A 191 7.70 -7.03 -32.38
C LEU A 191 8.55 -7.08 -33.66
N ALA A 192 9.24 -8.19 -33.93
CA ALA A 192 9.90 -8.39 -35.22
C ALA A 192 8.93 -8.21 -36.40
N GLY A 193 7.74 -8.81 -36.31
CA GLY A 193 6.68 -8.65 -37.30
C GLY A 193 6.15 -7.22 -37.37
N VAL A 194 5.97 -6.55 -36.22
CA VAL A 194 5.50 -5.15 -36.15
C VAL A 194 6.47 -4.18 -36.83
N PHE A 195 7.76 -4.29 -36.55
CA PHE A 195 8.78 -3.43 -37.16
C PHE A 195 9.01 -3.79 -38.64
N ALA A 196 8.91 -5.06 -39.03
CA ALA A 196 8.89 -5.46 -40.43
C ALA A 196 7.69 -4.86 -41.18
N PHE A 197 6.50 -4.85 -40.55
CA PHE A 197 5.30 -4.21 -41.06
C PHE A 197 5.52 -2.71 -41.26
N PHE A 198 6.17 -2.03 -40.30
CA PHE A 198 6.59 -0.63 -40.45
C PHE A 198 7.49 -0.38 -41.65
N THR A 199 8.56 -1.16 -41.82
CA THR A 199 9.45 -0.96 -42.99
C THR A 199 8.80 -1.34 -44.31
N THR A 200 7.81 -2.25 -44.31
CA THR A 200 7.04 -2.63 -45.49
C THR A 200 6.22 -1.46 -46.05
N ALA A 201 5.82 -0.49 -45.21
CA ALA A 201 5.08 0.70 -45.65
C ALA A 201 5.86 1.56 -46.65
N PHE A 202 7.20 1.45 -46.68
CA PHE A 202 8.08 2.19 -47.59
C PHE A 202 8.38 1.46 -48.91
N ILE A 203 7.69 0.34 -49.19
CA ILE A 203 7.84 -0.38 -50.45
C ILE A 203 6.95 0.26 -51.52
N ASP A 204 7.58 0.71 -52.61
CA ASP A 204 6.88 1.36 -53.73
C ASP A 204 6.11 0.36 -54.61
N VAL A 205 6.70 -0.81 -54.86
CA VAL A 205 6.12 -1.84 -55.74
C VAL A 205 4.94 -2.50 -55.04
N GLU A 206 3.71 -2.18 -55.48
CA GLU A 206 2.47 -2.61 -54.80
C GLU A 206 2.37 -4.13 -54.62
N SER A 207 2.68 -4.92 -55.65
CA SER A 207 2.61 -6.39 -55.59
C SER A 207 3.57 -6.96 -54.55
N PHE A 208 4.78 -6.41 -54.45
CA PHE A 208 5.77 -6.82 -53.46
C PHE A 208 5.41 -6.31 -52.06
N ARG A 209 4.89 -5.08 -51.93
CA ARG A 209 4.35 -4.55 -50.68
C ARG A 209 3.26 -5.47 -50.14
N LEU A 210 2.31 -5.90 -50.96
CA LEU A 210 1.24 -6.81 -50.55
C LEU A 210 1.76 -8.17 -50.06
N LYS A 211 2.78 -8.72 -50.73
CA LYS A 211 3.46 -9.94 -50.30
C LYS A 211 4.09 -9.75 -48.92
N MET A 212 4.79 -8.64 -48.72
CA MET A 212 5.48 -8.32 -47.46
C MET A 212 4.53 -7.95 -46.33
N THR A 213 3.39 -7.31 -46.62
CA THR A 213 2.30 -7.07 -45.67
C THR A 213 1.84 -8.40 -45.09
N ARG A 214 1.47 -9.35 -45.96
CA ARG A 214 1.00 -10.67 -45.52
C ARG A 214 2.07 -11.45 -44.77
N TYR A 215 3.32 -11.40 -45.23
CA TYR A 215 4.43 -12.07 -44.59
C TYR A 215 4.67 -11.54 -43.17
N SER A 216 4.78 -10.22 -43.00
CA SER A 216 5.02 -9.57 -41.70
C SER A 216 3.82 -9.74 -40.75
N SER A 217 2.61 -9.68 -41.29
CA SER A 217 1.40 -9.98 -40.55
C SER A 217 1.30 -11.42 -40.06
N LEU A 218 1.68 -12.39 -40.89
CA LEU A 218 1.68 -13.80 -40.50
C LEU A 218 2.65 -14.02 -39.33
N TRP A 219 3.81 -13.37 -39.35
CA TRP A 219 4.73 -13.34 -38.21
C TRP A 219 4.06 -12.86 -36.93
N CYS A 220 3.28 -11.78 -37.00
CA CYS A 220 2.54 -11.29 -35.85
C CYS A 220 1.45 -12.28 -35.39
N VAL A 221 0.66 -12.85 -36.30
CA VAL A 221 -0.38 -13.85 -35.96
C VAL A 221 0.23 -15.06 -35.25
N LEU A 222 1.28 -15.63 -35.82
CA LEU A 222 1.96 -16.80 -35.24
C LEU A 222 2.53 -16.47 -33.86
N SER A 223 3.07 -15.25 -33.68
CA SER A 223 3.57 -14.81 -32.38
C SER A 223 2.44 -14.66 -31.36
N VAL A 224 1.28 -14.08 -31.72
CA VAL A 224 0.12 -13.97 -30.82
C VAL A 224 -0.36 -15.35 -30.33
N LEU A 225 -0.38 -16.35 -31.23
CA LEU A 225 -0.75 -17.72 -30.86
C LEU A 225 0.18 -18.34 -29.80
N VAL A 226 1.43 -17.87 -29.70
CA VAL A 226 2.40 -18.30 -28.68
C VAL A 226 2.38 -17.39 -27.46
N VAL A 227 2.18 -16.08 -27.64
CA VAL A 227 2.10 -15.08 -26.56
C VAL A 227 0.96 -15.41 -25.59
N ILE A 228 -0.21 -15.82 -26.08
CA ILE A 228 -1.38 -16.14 -25.23
C ILE A 228 -1.07 -17.28 -24.23
N PRO A 229 -0.68 -18.50 -24.67
CA PRO A 229 -0.42 -19.60 -23.73
C PRO A 229 0.80 -19.35 -22.84
N THR A 230 1.87 -18.73 -23.36
CA THR A 230 3.05 -18.41 -22.54
C THR A 230 2.78 -17.30 -21.53
N GLY A 231 1.95 -16.32 -21.88
CA GLY A 231 1.48 -15.28 -20.96
C GLY A 231 0.58 -15.86 -19.86
N TYR A 232 -0.32 -16.78 -20.22
CA TYR A 232 -1.11 -17.49 -19.23
C TYR A 232 -0.23 -18.30 -18.27
N TRP A 233 0.76 -19.04 -18.78
CA TRP A 233 1.73 -19.76 -17.95
C TRP A 233 2.51 -18.82 -17.02
N TYR A 234 2.89 -17.63 -17.50
CA TYR A 234 3.52 -16.60 -16.68
C TYR A 234 2.62 -16.09 -15.57
N LEU A 235 1.35 -15.78 -15.87
CA LEU A 235 0.38 -15.35 -14.86
C LEU A 235 0.18 -16.40 -13.76
N GLN A 236 0.14 -17.69 -14.11
CA GLN A 236 0.01 -18.78 -13.14
C GLN A 236 1.26 -18.95 -12.24
N ALA A 237 2.43 -18.50 -12.70
CA ALA A 237 3.67 -18.57 -11.94
C ALA A 237 3.89 -17.35 -11.03
N LEU A 238 3.06 -16.31 -11.14
CA LEU A 238 3.14 -15.15 -10.28
C LEU A 238 2.64 -15.50 -8.86
N PRO A 239 3.33 -15.06 -7.79
CA PRO A 239 2.85 -15.24 -6.41
C PRO A 239 1.46 -14.62 -6.25
N SER A 240 0.57 -15.24 -5.46
CA SER A 240 -0.88 -15.01 -5.37
C SER A 240 -1.37 -13.63 -4.86
N ALA A 241 -0.55 -12.60 -4.86
CA ALA A 241 -0.95 -11.23 -4.58
C ALA A 241 -1.46 -10.35 -5.78
N PRO A 242 -1.77 -10.81 -7.02
CA PRO A 242 -2.22 -9.89 -8.07
C PRO A 242 -3.73 -9.65 -8.05
N HIS A 243 -4.56 -10.59 -7.55
CA HIS A 243 -6.02 -10.42 -7.57
C HIS A 243 -6.53 -9.34 -6.61
N GLU A 244 -5.89 -9.19 -5.45
CA GLU A 244 -6.21 -8.14 -4.47
C GLU A 244 -5.60 -6.78 -4.85
N ILE A 245 -4.39 -6.74 -5.41
CA ILE A 245 -3.77 -5.48 -5.83
C ILE A 245 -4.51 -4.87 -7.06
N LEU A 246 -5.00 -5.72 -7.98
CA LEU A 246 -5.85 -5.30 -9.11
C LEU A 246 -7.19 -4.70 -8.67
N SER A 247 -7.78 -5.18 -7.57
CA SER A 247 -9.04 -4.66 -7.06
C SER A 247 -8.88 -3.35 -6.28
N VAL A 248 -7.73 -3.13 -5.64
CA VAL A 248 -7.52 -1.95 -4.77
C VAL A 248 -6.89 -0.76 -5.50
N SER A 249 -5.99 -0.95 -6.48
CA SER A 249 -5.24 0.17 -7.10
C SER A 249 -5.91 0.75 -8.36
N PRO A 250 -6.37 2.03 -8.35
CA PRO A 250 -6.98 2.65 -9.52
C PRO A 250 -6.02 2.78 -10.72
N THR A 251 -4.72 2.98 -10.46
CA THR A 251 -3.71 3.15 -11.51
C THR A 251 -3.47 1.85 -12.28
N ILE A 252 -3.48 0.71 -11.59
CA ILE A 252 -3.34 -0.61 -12.23
C ILE A 252 -4.57 -0.91 -13.10
N LYS A 253 -5.78 -0.61 -12.61
CA LYS A 253 -7.02 -0.76 -13.40
C LYS A 253 -6.98 0.03 -14.70
N VAL A 254 -6.46 1.27 -14.67
CA VAL A 254 -6.27 2.09 -15.89
C VAL A 254 -5.30 1.42 -16.85
N MET A 255 -4.17 0.91 -16.35
CA MET A 255 -3.17 0.26 -17.21
C MET A 255 -3.65 -1.07 -17.80
N VAL A 256 -4.46 -1.83 -17.07
CA VAL A 256 -5.14 -3.04 -17.59
C VAL A 256 -6.11 -2.67 -18.70
N LYS A 257 -6.94 -1.64 -18.52
CA LYS A 257 -7.86 -1.15 -19.56
C LYS A 257 -7.10 -0.67 -20.79
N LEU A 258 -6.03 0.10 -20.60
CA LEU A 258 -5.17 0.56 -21.68
C LEU A 258 -4.52 -0.61 -22.44
N GLY A 259 -4.06 -1.63 -21.71
CA GLY A 259 -3.46 -2.83 -22.29
C GLY A 259 -4.48 -3.62 -23.10
N ALA A 260 -5.69 -3.83 -22.57
CA ALA A 260 -6.78 -4.50 -23.25
C ALA A 260 -7.23 -3.75 -24.51
N PHE A 261 -7.40 -2.42 -24.43
CA PHE A 261 -7.74 -1.57 -25.58
C PHE A 261 -6.64 -1.62 -26.65
N SER A 262 -5.37 -1.54 -26.23
CA SER A 262 -4.21 -1.65 -27.13
C SER A 262 -4.15 -3.01 -27.80
N ALA A 263 -4.44 -4.10 -27.09
CA ALA A 263 -4.49 -5.45 -27.64
C ALA A 263 -5.65 -5.64 -28.62
N ALA A 264 -6.85 -5.15 -28.29
CA ALA A 264 -8.00 -5.17 -29.17
C ALA A 264 -7.73 -4.37 -30.46
N GLY A 265 -7.16 -3.17 -30.33
CA GLY A 265 -6.73 -2.35 -31.46
C GLY A 265 -5.68 -3.05 -32.32
N PHE A 266 -4.67 -3.66 -31.69
CA PHE A 266 -3.64 -4.43 -32.38
C PHE A 266 -4.23 -5.58 -33.19
N ILE A 267 -5.08 -6.41 -32.60
CA ILE A 267 -5.75 -7.53 -33.26
C ILE A 267 -6.66 -7.03 -34.39
N LEU A 268 -7.42 -5.95 -34.17
CA LEU A 268 -8.29 -5.36 -35.19
C LEU A 268 -7.48 -4.90 -36.40
N PHE A 269 -6.46 -4.06 -36.20
CA PHE A 269 -5.61 -3.56 -37.28
C PHE A 269 -4.90 -4.69 -38.00
N LEU A 270 -4.34 -5.63 -37.24
CA LEU A 270 -3.73 -6.81 -37.82
C LEU A 270 -4.73 -7.60 -38.68
N THR A 271 -5.94 -7.84 -38.21
CA THR A 271 -6.97 -8.58 -38.96
C THR A 271 -7.38 -7.83 -40.24
N VAL A 272 -7.63 -6.52 -40.13
CA VAL A 272 -8.02 -5.67 -41.27
C VAL A 272 -6.93 -5.65 -42.34
N PHE A 273 -5.67 -5.40 -41.96
CA PHE A 273 -4.58 -5.25 -42.94
C PHE A 273 -4.00 -6.59 -43.41
N THR A 274 -4.24 -7.69 -42.69
CA THR A 274 -3.75 -9.01 -43.11
C THR A 274 -4.76 -9.73 -44.00
N LEU A 275 -6.03 -9.74 -43.59
CA LEU A 275 -7.05 -10.62 -44.17
C LEU A 275 -8.00 -9.87 -45.10
N PHE A 276 -8.50 -8.70 -44.69
CA PHE A 276 -9.62 -8.06 -45.39
C PHE A 276 -9.18 -7.03 -46.43
N LYS A 277 -8.23 -6.15 -46.09
CA LYS A 277 -7.82 -5.00 -46.91
C LYS A 277 -6.29 -4.78 -46.88
N PRO A 278 -5.45 -5.75 -47.30
CA PRO A 278 -3.99 -5.58 -47.32
C PRO A 278 -3.49 -4.44 -48.23
N ARG A 279 -4.32 -4.00 -49.20
CA ARG A 279 -4.03 -2.84 -50.06
C ARG A 279 -4.08 -1.51 -49.31
N TRP A 280 -4.70 -1.45 -48.12
CA TRP A 280 -4.77 -0.25 -47.30
C TRP A 280 -3.53 -0.04 -46.43
N HIS A 281 -2.54 -0.93 -46.53
CA HIS A 281 -1.28 -0.76 -45.84
C HIS A 281 -0.58 0.53 -46.31
N SER A 282 -0.42 1.44 -45.36
CA SER A 282 0.29 2.72 -45.44
C SER A 282 1.14 2.96 -44.18
N LEU A 283 1.95 4.01 -44.19
CA LEU A 283 2.72 4.42 -43.01
C LEU A 283 1.82 4.67 -41.79
N ILE A 284 0.66 5.28 -41.98
CA ILE A 284 -0.31 5.56 -40.90
C ILE A 284 -0.75 4.25 -40.25
N SER A 285 -1.17 3.26 -41.05
CA SER A 285 -1.56 1.96 -40.51
C SER A 285 -0.43 1.26 -39.76
N ALA A 286 0.80 1.38 -40.24
CA ALA A 286 1.94 0.76 -39.56
C ALA A 286 2.29 1.46 -38.24
N VAL A 287 2.19 2.80 -38.20
CA VAL A 287 2.35 3.58 -36.96
C VAL A 287 1.26 3.21 -35.97
N LEU A 288 -0.01 3.07 -36.40
CA LEU A 288 -1.10 2.65 -35.51
C LEU A 288 -0.84 1.27 -34.89
N VAL A 289 -0.40 0.29 -35.69
CA VAL A 289 -0.02 -1.04 -35.19
C VAL A 289 1.14 -0.95 -34.21
N ALA A 290 2.16 -0.13 -34.50
CA ALA A 290 3.30 0.08 -33.60
C ALA A 290 2.90 0.77 -32.29
N VAL A 291 2.00 1.76 -32.32
CA VAL A 291 1.47 2.44 -31.13
C VAL A 291 0.65 1.47 -30.28
N CYS A 292 -0.19 0.63 -30.89
CA CYS A 292 -0.89 -0.42 -30.15
C CYS A 292 0.09 -1.40 -29.50
N ALA A 293 1.13 -1.84 -30.22
CA ALA A 293 2.16 -2.70 -29.66
C ALA A 293 2.93 -2.04 -28.49
N PHE A 294 3.27 -0.76 -28.64
CA PHE A 294 3.91 0.04 -27.60
C PHE A 294 3.01 0.21 -26.38
N GLY A 295 1.72 0.46 -26.58
CA GLY A 295 0.72 0.56 -25.50
C GLY A 295 0.57 -0.75 -24.73
N MET A 296 0.50 -1.90 -25.41
CA MET A 296 0.50 -3.21 -24.75
C MET A 296 1.76 -3.43 -23.91
N MET A 297 2.93 -3.11 -24.47
CA MET A 297 4.22 -3.27 -23.79
C MET A 297 4.33 -2.35 -22.57
N GLY A 298 3.91 -1.09 -22.72
CA GLY A 298 3.90 -0.11 -21.64
C GLY A 298 2.98 -0.51 -20.49
N SER A 299 1.77 -0.96 -20.81
CA SER A 299 0.84 -1.51 -19.82
C SER A 299 1.44 -2.72 -19.08
N PHE A 300 2.06 -3.65 -19.82
CA PHE A 300 2.68 -4.83 -19.22
C PHE A 300 3.82 -4.47 -18.26
N GLU A 301 4.78 -3.63 -18.70
CA GLU A 301 5.92 -3.25 -17.86
C GLU A 301 5.48 -2.43 -16.63
N TRP A 302 4.42 -1.61 -16.77
CA TRP A 302 3.85 -0.88 -15.63
C TRP A 302 3.18 -1.82 -14.62
N ILE A 303 2.34 -2.75 -15.08
CA ILE A 303 1.66 -3.73 -14.21
C ILE A 303 2.71 -4.58 -13.50
N ARG A 304 3.72 -5.09 -14.22
CA ARG A 304 4.85 -5.84 -13.64
C ARG A 304 5.57 -5.05 -12.56
N GLU A 305 5.75 -3.75 -12.74
CA GLU A 305 6.36 -2.87 -11.73
C GLU A 305 5.45 -2.73 -10.49
N ALA A 306 4.15 -2.54 -10.70
CA ALA A 306 3.18 -2.36 -9.65
C ALA A 306 2.96 -3.64 -8.82
N ASP A 307 2.97 -4.81 -9.46
CA ASP A 307 2.78 -6.13 -8.83
C ASP A 307 3.89 -6.49 -7.83
N ARG A 308 5.05 -5.81 -7.88
CA ARG A 308 6.13 -6.01 -6.91
C ARG A 308 5.89 -5.30 -5.58
N ARG A 309 5.05 -4.26 -5.58
CA ARG A 309 4.82 -3.42 -4.40
C ARG A 309 4.22 -4.27 -3.25
N PRO A 310 4.64 -4.03 -2.00
CA PRO A 310 5.40 -2.88 -1.50
C PRO A 310 6.92 -2.97 -1.71
N PHE A 311 7.41 -4.02 -2.36
CA PHE A 311 8.83 -4.29 -2.57
C PHE A 311 9.35 -3.80 -3.92
N VAL A 312 10.65 -3.52 -3.98
CA VAL A 312 11.41 -3.46 -5.24
C VAL A 312 12.09 -4.81 -5.53
N ILE A 313 12.49 -5.53 -4.47
CA ILE A 313 12.91 -6.93 -4.52
C ILE A 313 12.07 -7.65 -3.46
N ASN A 314 11.18 -8.54 -3.90
CA ASN A 314 10.16 -9.18 -3.06
C ASN A 314 10.77 -9.79 -1.78
N LYS A 315 10.19 -9.51 -0.60
CA LYS A 315 10.66 -9.97 0.73
C LYS A 315 12.06 -9.50 1.17
N LEU A 316 12.75 -8.68 0.38
CA LEU A 316 14.16 -8.33 0.63
C LEU A 316 14.41 -6.83 0.75
N VAL A 317 13.75 -6.03 -0.10
CA VAL A 317 13.91 -4.57 -0.13
C VAL A 317 12.58 -3.93 -0.48
N TYR A 318 12.13 -3.00 0.36
CA TYR A 318 10.95 -2.18 0.11
C TYR A 318 11.17 -1.19 -1.04
N SER A 319 10.08 -0.66 -1.59
CA SER A 319 10.11 0.29 -2.72
C SER A 319 10.89 1.57 -2.40
N ASN A 320 11.06 1.91 -1.13
CA ASN A 320 11.86 3.04 -0.65
C ASN A 320 13.35 2.71 -0.43
N GLY A 321 13.80 1.50 -0.78
CA GLY A 321 15.19 1.08 -0.66
C GLY A 321 15.56 0.52 0.72
N ILE A 322 14.67 0.55 1.71
CA ILE A 322 14.92 -0.03 3.03
C ILE A 322 14.91 -1.55 2.93
N SER A 323 15.96 -2.20 3.44
CA SER A 323 16.02 -3.65 3.51
C SER A 323 15.19 -4.18 4.67
N VAL A 324 14.47 -5.29 4.46
CA VAL A 324 13.53 -5.84 5.46
C VAL A 324 14.23 -6.21 6.77
N ASP A 325 15.46 -6.73 6.68
CA ASP A 325 16.32 -7.08 7.81
C ASP A 325 16.80 -5.87 8.64
N GLN A 326 16.71 -4.65 8.11
CA GLN A 326 17.13 -3.43 8.79
C GLN A 326 16.00 -2.74 9.57
N VAL A 327 14.74 -3.13 9.34
CA VAL A 327 13.56 -2.41 9.89
C VAL A 327 13.60 -2.33 11.41
N ALA A 328 13.82 -3.47 12.10
CA ALA A 328 13.83 -3.50 13.56
C ALA A 328 14.89 -2.57 14.18
N GLN A 329 16.08 -2.50 13.56
CA GLN A 329 17.14 -1.61 14.01
C GLN A 329 16.77 -0.14 13.72
N LEU A 330 16.27 0.15 12.52
CA LEU A 330 15.92 1.51 12.10
C LEU A 330 14.74 2.08 12.88
N ASN A 331 13.84 1.25 13.40
CA ASN A 331 12.72 1.68 14.26
C ASN A 331 13.17 2.29 15.60
N GLN A 332 14.42 2.04 16.04
CA GLN A 332 14.96 2.70 17.23
C GLN A 332 15.24 4.21 17.00
N GLY A 333 15.35 4.63 15.74
CA GLY A 333 15.66 5.99 15.33
C GLY A 333 16.24 5.97 13.92
N PHE A 334 15.40 6.24 12.93
CA PHE A 334 15.74 6.17 11.52
C PHE A 334 16.70 7.28 11.12
N LEU A 335 16.44 8.53 11.49
CA LEU A 335 17.22 9.71 11.14
C LEU A 335 18.65 9.63 11.69
N ALA A 336 18.79 9.19 12.94
CA ALA A 336 20.08 8.94 13.58
C ALA A 336 20.96 8.00 12.74
N GLN A 337 20.35 6.96 12.16
CA GLN A 337 21.04 5.93 11.38
C GLN A 337 21.12 6.24 9.87
N ALA A 338 20.28 7.15 9.36
CA ALA A 338 20.23 7.50 7.96
C ALA A 338 21.43 8.35 7.55
N LYS A 339 22.47 7.76 6.95
CA LYS A 339 23.75 8.42 6.59
C LYS A 339 23.59 9.78 5.90
N TRP A 340 22.60 9.90 5.02
CA TRP A 340 22.38 11.07 4.16
C TRP A 340 21.26 12.00 4.64
N SER A 341 20.84 11.89 5.89
CA SER A 341 19.95 12.89 6.48
C SER A 341 20.73 14.07 7.07
N SER A 342 20.22 15.28 6.83
CA SER A 342 20.71 16.51 7.46
C SER A 342 20.35 16.61 8.94
N VAL A 343 19.34 15.86 9.40
CA VAL A 343 18.86 15.83 10.78
C VAL A 343 19.14 14.46 11.38
N LYS A 344 19.70 14.44 12.59
CA LYS A 344 20.02 13.20 13.33
C LYS A 344 19.22 13.03 14.60
N GLU A 345 18.78 14.15 15.16
CA GLU A 345 18.03 14.24 16.39
C GLU A 345 16.94 15.30 16.22
N ILE A 346 15.76 14.98 16.72
CA ILE A 346 14.58 15.86 16.60
C ILE A 346 14.51 16.74 17.83
N THR A 347 14.33 18.04 17.60
CA THR A 347 14.19 19.10 18.60
C THR A 347 12.98 19.96 18.25
N ALA A 348 12.51 20.79 19.18
CA ALA A 348 11.43 21.75 18.96
C ALA A 348 11.64 22.60 17.69
N ASP A 349 12.86 23.04 17.44
CA ASP A 349 13.19 23.97 16.35
C ASP A 349 13.27 23.29 14.98
N ASN A 350 13.46 21.96 14.90
CA ASN A 350 13.78 21.27 13.65
C ASN A 350 12.75 20.21 13.21
N VAL A 351 11.61 20.09 13.91
CA VAL A 351 10.55 19.10 13.62
C VAL A 351 10.16 19.07 12.15
N GLN A 352 9.90 20.23 11.55
CA GLN A 352 9.45 20.31 10.17
C GLN A 352 10.53 19.84 9.18
N GLN A 353 11.79 20.17 9.47
CA GLN A 353 12.92 19.70 8.67
C GLN A 353 13.11 18.18 8.82
N ALA A 354 12.95 17.65 10.04
CA ALA A 354 13.01 16.21 10.31
C ALA A 354 11.90 15.46 9.54
N GLY A 355 10.67 15.98 9.57
CA GLY A 355 9.55 15.43 8.81
C GLY A 355 9.76 15.47 7.30
N ALA A 356 10.33 16.56 6.77
CA ALA A 356 10.68 16.68 5.35
C ALA A 356 11.77 15.66 4.94
N GLU A 357 12.77 15.43 5.79
CA GLU A 357 13.81 14.41 5.60
C GLU A 357 13.21 12.99 5.59
N LEU A 358 12.32 12.68 6.53
CA LEU A 358 11.60 11.40 6.57
C LEU A 358 10.75 11.20 5.31
N PHE A 359 10.03 12.22 4.85
CA PHE A 359 9.28 12.17 3.60
C PHE A 359 10.21 11.85 2.41
N LYS A 360 11.33 12.56 2.30
CA LYS A 360 12.31 12.38 1.22
C LYS A 360 12.94 10.97 1.24
N LEU A 361 13.19 10.41 2.41
CA LEU A 361 13.87 9.13 2.57
C LEU A 361 12.94 7.92 2.51
N GLN A 362 11.65 8.07 2.88
CA GLN A 362 10.73 6.93 2.99
C GLN A 362 9.54 7.01 2.04
N CYS A 363 9.01 8.20 1.77
CA CYS A 363 7.75 8.37 1.04
C CYS A 363 7.97 8.77 -0.43
N TYR A 364 8.98 9.60 -0.71
CA TYR A 364 9.24 10.17 -2.04
C TYR A 364 9.51 9.12 -3.13
N ALA A 365 9.98 7.92 -2.77
CA ALA A 365 10.14 6.83 -3.71
C ALA A 365 8.83 6.45 -4.43
N CYS A 366 7.68 6.74 -3.81
CA CYS A 366 6.34 6.43 -4.32
C CYS A 366 5.46 7.67 -4.51
N HIS A 367 5.77 8.78 -3.84
CA HIS A 367 4.95 9.99 -3.83
C HIS A 367 5.70 11.20 -4.38
N THR A 368 5.01 11.97 -5.22
CA THR A 368 5.47 13.30 -5.61
C THR A 368 4.96 14.35 -4.65
N LEU A 369 5.51 15.57 -4.73
CA LEU A 369 5.04 16.75 -4.03
C LEU A 369 4.66 17.79 -5.08
N ASP A 370 3.38 18.16 -5.14
CA ASP A 370 2.81 19.03 -6.16
C ASP A 370 3.09 18.52 -7.58
N GLY A 371 3.09 17.20 -7.73
CA GLY A 371 3.50 16.48 -8.93
C GLY A 371 2.36 15.77 -9.67
N ILE A 372 2.70 15.23 -10.84
CA ILE A 372 1.72 14.57 -11.71
C ILE A 372 1.40 13.14 -11.22
N ASN A 373 2.36 12.47 -10.58
CA ASN A 373 2.25 11.06 -10.25
C ASN A 373 2.16 10.85 -8.74
N ASN A 374 0.98 10.45 -8.26
CA ASN A 374 0.72 10.11 -6.86
C ASN A 374 1.16 11.21 -5.87
N ASP A 375 0.69 12.43 -6.10
CA ASP A 375 0.99 13.61 -5.28
C ASP A 375 0.55 13.41 -3.82
N ILE A 376 1.46 13.63 -2.87
CA ILE A 376 1.18 13.46 -1.45
C ILE A 376 0.28 14.57 -0.90
N ARG A 377 0.35 15.78 -1.45
CA ARG A 377 -0.42 16.92 -0.93
C ARG A 377 -1.91 16.63 -1.08
N SER A 378 -2.37 16.30 -2.28
CA SER A 378 -3.77 15.91 -2.51
C SER A 378 -4.23 14.71 -1.68
N ARG A 379 -3.34 13.74 -1.41
CA ARG A 379 -3.67 12.53 -0.63
C ARG A 379 -3.81 12.76 0.87
N THR A 380 -3.23 13.83 1.39
CA THR A 380 -3.18 14.13 2.83
C THR A 380 -4.06 15.34 3.20
N ALA A 381 -4.73 15.95 2.23
CA ALA A 381 -5.47 17.20 2.38
C ALA A 381 -6.60 17.14 3.43
N THR A 382 -7.28 16.00 3.59
CA THR A 382 -8.40 15.86 4.53
C THR A 382 -7.96 15.43 5.93
N ILE A 383 -6.79 14.82 6.07
CA ILE A 383 -6.34 14.15 7.29
C ILE A 383 -5.78 15.17 8.29
N ASN A 384 -6.20 15.11 9.56
CA ASN A 384 -5.64 15.94 10.63
C ASN A 384 -4.33 15.34 11.20
N PHE A 385 -3.74 15.96 12.22
CA PHE A 385 -2.46 15.52 12.76
C PHE A 385 -2.51 14.14 13.42
N ASN A 386 -3.42 13.91 14.37
CA ASN A 386 -3.53 12.64 15.09
C ASN A 386 -3.94 11.49 14.16
N GLY A 387 -4.93 11.74 13.29
CA GLY A 387 -5.33 10.80 12.25
C GLY A 387 -4.18 10.46 11.30
N MET A 388 -3.28 11.40 10.99
CA MET A 388 -2.07 11.11 10.22
C MET A 388 -1.08 10.23 11.00
N VAL A 389 -0.86 10.48 12.29
CA VAL A 389 0.00 9.64 13.15
C VAL A 389 -0.56 8.21 13.23
N LYS A 390 -1.87 8.06 13.44
CA LYS A 390 -2.54 6.76 13.45
C LYS A 390 -2.44 6.07 12.08
N TYR A 391 -2.74 6.81 11.01
CA TYR A 391 -2.64 6.30 9.64
C TYR A 391 -1.23 5.80 9.30
N LEU A 392 -0.19 6.54 9.68
CA LEU A 392 1.21 6.13 9.43
C LEU A 392 1.56 4.80 10.14
N THR A 393 0.89 4.47 11.23
CA THR A 393 1.07 3.21 11.97
C THR A 393 0.50 2.04 11.18
N THR A 394 -0.73 2.16 10.67
CA THR A 394 -1.46 1.07 10.02
C THR A 394 -1.47 1.16 8.48
N MET A 395 -0.70 2.08 7.87
CA MET A 395 -0.79 2.35 6.42
C MET A 395 -0.57 1.11 5.54
N HIS A 396 0.30 0.22 5.99
CA HIS A 396 0.72 -0.98 5.26
C HIS A 396 -0.32 -2.11 5.37
N GLU A 397 -1.17 -2.08 6.39
CA GLU A 397 -2.31 -2.99 6.54
C GLU A 397 -3.46 -2.51 5.65
N ARG A 398 -3.78 -1.20 5.74
CA ARG A 398 -4.84 -0.56 4.93
C ARG A 398 -4.50 -0.51 3.43
N ARG A 399 -3.22 -0.37 3.10
CA ARG A 399 -2.72 -0.33 1.73
C ARG A 399 -1.52 -1.26 1.60
N PRO A 400 -1.74 -2.56 1.33
CA PRO A 400 -0.67 -3.57 1.25
C PRO A 400 0.45 -3.25 0.26
N PHE A 401 0.19 -2.39 -0.74
CA PHE A 401 1.19 -1.91 -1.71
C PHE A 401 2.09 -0.77 -1.18
N MET A 402 1.87 -0.27 0.05
CA MET A 402 2.73 0.69 0.73
C MET A 402 3.65 -0.03 1.73
N PRO A 403 4.95 0.31 1.80
CA PRO A 403 5.82 -0.20 2.85
C PRO A 403 5.42 0.37 4.23
N PRO A 404 5.70 -0.35 5.33
CA PRO A 404 5.48 0.19 6.68
C PRO A 404 6.35 1.43 6.92
N PHE A 405 5.90 2.31 7.82
CA PHE A 405 6.74 3.38 8.35
C PHE A 405 7.91 2.76 9.13
N VAL A 406 9.11 3.32 8.98
CA VAL A 406 10.29 2.85 9.70
C VAL A 406 10.89 4.00 10.51
N GLY A 407 10.76 3.95 11.82
CA GLY A 407 11.24 5.01 12.72
C GLY A 407 10.56 4.93 14.07
N ASN A 408 11.00 5.76 15.01
CA ASN A 408 10.39 5.84 16.34
C ASN A 408 9.14 6.75 16.35
N GLU A 409 8.41 6.78 17.47
CA GLU A 409 7.18 7.58 17.58
C GLU A 409 7.39 9.08 17.35
N LEU A 410 8.52 9.64 17.82
CA LEU A 410 8.83 11.05 17.61
C LEU A 410 9.08 11.37 16.12
N GLU A 411 9.77 10.48 15.41
CA GLU A 411 9.96 10.57 13.96
C GLU A 411 8.62 10.45 13.22
N LYS A 412 7.74 9.56 13.66
CA LYS A 412 6.39 9.42 13.09
C LYS A 412 5.59 10.72 13.23
N LYS A 413 5.58 11.30 14.43
CA LYS A 413 4.95 12.60 14.70
C LYS A 413 5.58 13.73 13.89
N ALA A 414 6.90 13.75 13.73
CA ALA A 414 7.57 14.74 12.88
C ALA A 414 7.18 14.61 11.41
N LEU A 415 7.10 13.38 10.87
CA LEU A 415 6.59 13.14 9.51
C LEU A 415 5.14 13.60 9.37
N ALA A 416 4.26 13.25 10.31
CA ALA A 416 2.87 13.70 10.31
C ALA A 416 2.78 15.24 10.34
N SER A 417 3.56 15.90 11.19
CA SER A 417 3.60 17.37 11.29
C SER A 417 4.05 18.03 9.99
N TYR A 418 5.02 17.45 9.28
CA TYR A 418 5.37 17.93 7.94
C TYR A 418 4.22 17.72 6.94
N LEU A 419 3.64 16.53 6.90
CA LEU A 419 2.60 16.17 5.92
C LEU A 419 1.29 16.97 6.09
N VAL A 420 0.88 17.28 7.32
CA VAL A 420 -0.37 18.02 7.57
C VAL A 420 -0.15 19.47 8.00
N GLY A 421 0.87 19.74 8.79
CA GLY A 421 1.21 21.09 9.25
C GLY A 421 1.91 21.89 8.16
N THR A 422 3.09 21.45 7.72
CA THR A 422 3.84 22.20 6.70
C THR A 422 3.12 22.24 5.34
N LEU A 423 2.51 21.13 4.90
CA LEU A 423 1.83 21.14 3.60
C LEU A 423 0.46 21.83 3.66
N HIS A 424 -0.35 21.62 4.70
CA HIS A 424 -1.74 22.09 4.69
C HIS A 424 -2.04 23.23 5.68
N GLY A 425 -1.06 23.64 6.49
CA GLY A 425 -1.24 24.67 7.51
C GLY A 425 -2.09 24.22 8.70
N LYS A 426 -2.23 22.91 8.93
CA LYS A 426 -3.01 22.36 10.05
C LYS A 426 -2.24 22.43 11.36
N GLU A 427 -2.96 22.45 12.47
CA GLU A 427 -2.38 22.43 13.82
C GLU A 427 -1.67 21.09 14.09
N THR A 428 -0.56 21.12 14.82
CA THR A 428 0.26 19.93 15.11
C THR A 428 0.85 19.99 16.51
N HIS A 429 0.79 18.87 17.24
CA HIS A 429 1.25 18.77 18.63
C HIS A 429 2.30 17.66 18.75
N VAL A 430 3.55 17.96 18.36
CA VAL A 430 4.62 16.94 18.33
C VAL A 430 5.19 16.65 19.72
N PHE A 431 5.37 17.70 20.54
CA PHE A 431 5.94 17.61 21.89
C PHE A 431 4.93 17.83 23.03
N GLU A 432 3.68 18.15 22.69
CA GLU A 432 2.61 18.39 23.64
C GLU A 432 1.75 17.12 23.78
N GLU A 433 1.25 16.86 24.98
CA GLU A 433 0.19 15.87 25.17
C GLU A 433 -1.13 16.42 24.59
N PRO A 434 -2.02 15.56 24.05
CA PRO A 434 -3.28 16.02 23.48
C PRO A 434 -4.07 16.78 24.53
N GLN A 435 -4.31 18.07 24.32
CA GLN A 435 -5.24 18.82 25.14
C GLN A 435 -6.67 18.42 24.72
N LEU A 436 -7.36 17.65 25.57
CA LEU A 436 -8.79 17.36 25.45
C LEU A 436 -9.63 18.62 25.78
N ASN A 437 -9.45 19.69 25.01
CA ASN A 437 -10.13 20.97 25.22
C ASN A 437 -11.28 21.20 24.21
N GLY A 438 -11.67 20.16 23.46
CA GLY A 438 -12.74 20.21 22.46
C GLY A 438 -13.82 19.15 22.69
N ASN A 439 -14.93 19.25 21.95
CA ASN A 439 -15.98 18.22 21.96
C ASN A 439 -15.35 16.86 21.63
N LEU A 440 -15.41 15.90 22.56
CA LEU A 440 -14.78 14.59 22.42
C LEU A 440 -15.22 13.89 21.12
N GLY A 441 -16.49 14.00 20.74
CA GLY A 441 -17.02 13.41 19.51
C GLY A 441 -16.47 14.04 18.23
N GLU A 442 -16.23 15.36 18.24
CA GLU A 442 -15.58 16.07 17.12
C GLU A 442 -14.14 15.59 16.95
N THR A 443 -13.44 15.42 18.07
CA THR A 443 -12.04 14.99 18.09
C THR A 443 -11.91 13.56 17.57
N ILE A 444 -12.76 12.65 18.05
CA ILE A 444 -12.80 11.26 17.58
C ILE A 444 -13.11 11.21 16.09
N LEU A 445 -14.14 11.94 15.62
CA LEU A 445 -14.49 11.97 14.20
C LEU A 445 -13.28 12.40 13.35
N ALA A 446 -12.62 13.47 13.79
CA ALA A 446 -11.47 14.03 13.11
C ALA A 446 -10.30 13.03 13.07
N ASP A 447 -10.01 12.36 14.18
CA ASP A 447 -8.85 11.47 14.34
C ASP A 447 -9.06 10.09 13.69
N GLU A 448 -10.28 9.56 13.76
CA GLU A 448 -10.60 8.19 13.38
C GLU A 448 -11.21 8.07 11.98
N CYS A 449 -12.05 9.03 11.60
CA CYS A 449 -12.90 8.90 10.41
C CYS A 449 -12.41 9.75 9.23
N THR A 450 -11.69 10.86 9.46
CA THR A 450 -11.30 11.77 8.36
C THR A 450 -10.09 11.31 7.53
N ALA A 451 -9.44 10.23 7.95
CA ALA A 451 -8.29 9.65 7.26
C ALA A 451 -8.63 9.15 5.84
N CYS A 452 -9.89 8.74 5.60
CA CYS A 452 -10.33 8.13 4.35
C CYS A 452 -11.30 8.99 3.55
N HIS A 453 -12.20 9.73 4.21
CA HIS A 453 -13.18 10.63 3.60
C HIS A 453 -13.32 11.91 4.41
N GLY A 454 -13.79 13.01 3.81
CA GLY A 454 -14.04 14.26 4.54
C GLY A 454 -15.13 14.11 5.60
N ALA A 455 -15.04 14.90 6.67
CA ALA A 455 -16.04 14.91 7.75
C ALA A 455 -17.46 15.13 7.22
N GLU A 456 -17.61 15.96 6.19
CA GLU A 456 -18.87 16.23 5.48
C GLU A 456 -19.61 14.96 5.06
N LEU A 457 -18.89 13.96 4.54
CA LEU A 457 -19.49 12.70 4.08
C LEU A 457 -20.03 11.88 5.27
N VAL A 458 -19.33 11.89 6.40
CA VAL A 458 -19.75 11.18 7.62
C VAL A 458 -20.96 11.88 8.24
N MET A 459 -20.95 13.21 8.25
CA MET A 459 -22.08 14.01 8.73
C MET A 459 -23.33 13.82 7.84
N GLU A 460 -23.17 13.76 6.51
CA GLU A 460 -24.28 13.49 5.58
C GLU A 460 -24.85 12.08 5.78
N TRP A 461 -23.97 11.08 5.97
CA TRP A 461 -24.38 9.71 6.30
C TRP A 461 -25.17 9.65 7.61
N GLY A 462 -24.64 10.26 8.67
CA GLY A 462 -25.31 10.28 9.98
C GLY A 462 -26.61 11.09 10.01
N ALA A 463 -26.75 12.11 9.15
CA ALA A 463 -27.99 12.86 9.01
C ALA A 463 -29.14 12.00 8.44
N ALA A 464 -28.82 10.96 7.65
CA ALA A 464 -29.81 10.07 7.04
C ALA A 464 -30.30 8.93 7.96
N LEU A 465 -29.69 8.76 9.14
CA LEU A 465 -29.90 7.64 10.06
C LEU A 465 -30.35 8.11 11.45
N THR A 466 -30.97 7.22 12.23
CA THR A 466 -31.24 7.43 13.67
C THR A 466 -29.95 7.25 14.51
N ALA A 467 -29.92 7.74 15.75
CA ALA A 467 -28.74 7.62 16.62
C ALA A 467 -28.31 6.16 16.85
N ASP A 468 -29.27 5.24 17.03
CA ASP A 468 -28.99 3.81 17.18
C ASP A 468 -28.48 3.17 15.88
N GLU A 469 -29.00 3.59 14.73
CA GLU A 469 -28.49 3.15 13.42
C GLU A 469 -27.09 3.68 13.14
N VAL A 470 -26.77 4.91 13.54
CA VAL A 470 -25.40 5.45 13.48
C VAL A 470 -24.48 4.66 14.39
N ARG A 471 -24.90 4.37 15.64
CA ARG A 471 -24.12 3.56 16.59
C ARG A 471 -23.83 2.17 16.03
N ALA A 472 -24.86 1.47 15.56
CA ALA A 472 -24.72 0.14 14.97
C ALA A 472 -23.87 0.17 13.70
N GLY A 473 -24.03 1.20 12.87
CA GLY A 473 -23.24 1.41 11.66
C GLY A 473 -21.75 1.64 11.94
N LEU A 474 -21.42 2.42 12.98
CA LEU A 474 -20.03 2.65 13.40
C LEU A 474 -19.35 1.37 13.90
N LEU A 475 -20.09 0.52 14.62
CA LEU A 475 -19.60 -0.79 15.09
C LEU A 475 -19.54 -1.86 13.99
N SER A 476 -20.03 -1.58 12.79
CA SER A 476 -20.09 -2.52 11.66
C SER A 476 -19.68 -1.90 10.33
N LEU A 477 -18.78 -0.90 10.36
CA LEU A 477 -18.27 -0.21 9.18
C LEU A 477 -17.69 -1.17 8.14
N SER A 478 -17.04 -2.25 8.56
CA SER A 478 -16.47 -3.28 7.71
C SER A 478 -17.52 -4.01 6.85
N GLN A 479 -18.78 -4.03 7.30
CA GLN A 479 -19.92 -4.57 6.56
C GLN A 479 -20.45 -3.60 5.50
N ILE A 480 -20.20 -2.30 5.67
CA ILE A 480 -20.57 -1.25 4.71
C ILE A 480 -19.53 -1.19 3.59
N ASP A 481 -18.24 -1.14 3.95
CA ASP A 481 -17.12 -1.28 3.03
C ASP A 481 -16.00 -2.06 3.71
N SER A 482 -15.59 -3.16 3.10
CA SER A 482 -14.50 -4.03 3.59
C SER A 482 -13.16 -3.31 3.82
N ALA A 483 -13.00 -2.08 3.30
CA ALA A 483 -11.82 -1.25 3.52
C ALA A 483 -11.91 -0.36 4.78
N MET A 484 -13.03 -0.39 5.52
CA MET A 484 -13.23 0.33 6.78
C MET A 484 -13.13 -0.64 7.97
N ASP A 485 -12.41 -0.23 9.01
CA ASP A 485 -12.34 -0.97 10.27
C ASP A 485 -13.58 -0.63 11.12
N ASP A 486 -14.13 -1.61 11.82
CA ASP A 486 -15.19 -1.38 12.79
C ASP A 486 -14.67 -0.50 13.94
N TYR A 487 -15.50 0.44 14.39
CA TYR A 487 -15.12 1.34 15.48
C TYR A 487 -14.91 0.55 16.77
N SER A 488 -13.77 0.77 17.43
CA SER A 488 -13.32 0.02 18.62
C SER A 488 -13.00 0.90 19.82
N GLY A 489 -13.47 2.15 19.82
CA GLY A 489 -13.36 3.04 20.97
C GLY A 489 -14.29 2.64 22.11
N THR A 490 -14.14 3.29 23.27
CA THR A 490 -14.97 3.01 24.46
C THR A 490 -16.45 3.36 24.21
N PRO A 491 -17.39 2.81 25.01
CA PRO A 491 -18.81 3.18 24.92
C PRO A 491 -19.05 4.69 25.07
N GLU A 492 -18.24 5.37 25.89
CA GLU A 492 -18.28 6.81 26.12
C GLU A 492 -17.80 7.59 24.89
N GLU A 493 -16.69 7.15 24.27
CA GLU A 493 -16.18 7.72 23.03
C GLU A 493 -17.17 7.51 21.87
N LEU A 494 -17.76 6.32 21.76
CA LEU A 494 -18.79 6.02 20.78
C LEU A 494 -20.04 6.91 20.97
N ALA A 495 -20.49 7.09 22.22
CA ALA A 495 -21.62 7.96 22.53
C ALA A 495 -21.33 9.43 22.17
N ALA A 496 -20.12 9.92 22.50
CA ALA A 496 -19.69 11.26 22.14
C ALA A 496 -19.62 11.45 20.60
N LEU A 497 -19.09 10.46 19.87
CA LEU A 497 -19.03 10.47 18.41
C LEU A 497 -20.42 10.48 17.76
N VAL A 498 -21.34 9.62 18.23
CA VAL A 498 -22.72 9.58 17.75
C VAL A 498 -23.44 10.91 18.03
N SER A 499 -23.30 11.44 19.24
CA SER A 499 -23.86 12.74 19.64
C SER A 499 -23.36 13.87 18.73
N PHE A 500 -22.06 13.90 18.44
CA PHE A 500 -21.49 14.88 17.53
C PHE A 500 -22.02 14.74 16.09
N ILE A 501 -22.05 13.51 15.55
CA ILE A 501 -22.56 13.25 14.19
C ILE A 501 -24.05 13.64 14.06
N LYS A 502 -24.85 13.40 15.10
CA LYS A 502 -26.29 13.71 15.13
C LYS A 502 -26.60 15.18 15.43
N GLY A 503 -25.66 15.91 16.05
CA GLY A 503 -25.93 17.25 16.56
C GLY A 503 -26.93 17.26 17.71
N GLU A 504 -27.06 16.13 18.43
CA GLU A 504 -27.98 15.93 19.54
C GLU A 504 -27.19 15.86 20.85
N PRO A 505 -27.67 16.45 21.96
CA PRO A 505 -26.98 16.37 23.25
C PRO A 505 -26.87 14.92 23.71
N VAL A 506 -25.80 14.61 24.45
CA VAL A 506 -25.51 13.27 24.99
C VAL A 506 -26.75 12.72 25.70
N GLU A 507 -27.48 11.81 25.06
CA GLU A 507 -28.32 10.88 25.82
C GLU A 507 -27.34 10.01 26.60
N ALA A 508 -27.40 10.12 27.93
CA ALA A 508 -26.71 9.21 28.83
C ALA A 508 -26.99 7.79 28.34
N ALA A 509 -25.93 6.97 28.25
CA ALA A 509 -26.07 5.57 27.91
C ALA A 509 -27.26 4.97 28.69
N PRO A 510 -28.16 4.21 28.04
CA PRO A 510 -29.28 3.61 28.75
C PRO A 510 -28.71 2.84 29.94
N ALA A 511 -29.29 3.07 31.13
CA ALA A 511 -28.83 2.48 32.38
C ALA A 511 -28.55 0.98 32.18
N MET A 512 -27.31 0.56 32.45
CA MET A 512 -26.86 -0.82 32.24
C MET A 512 -27.83 -1.79 32.92
N ASN A 513 -28.55 -2.57 32.12
CA ASN A 513 -29.53 -3.52 32.61
C ASN A 513 -28.94 -4.92 32.59
N GLY A 514 -28.70 -5.49 33.78
CA GLY A 514 -28.20 -6.86 33.93
C GLY A 514 -29.10 -7.93 33.29
N ALA A 515 -30.38 -7.64 33.05
CA ALA A 515 -31.28 -8.52 32.31
C ALA A 515 -30.92 -8.59 30.81
N THR A 516 -30.55 -7.44 30.22
CA THR A 516 -30.15 -7.35 28.82
C THR A 516 -28.79 -7.99 28.61
N LEU A 517 -27.84 -7.77 29.54
CA LEU A 517 -26.53 -8.44 29.52
C LEU A 517 -26.66 -9.97 29.63
N LEU A 518 -27.57 -10.48 30.47
CA LEU A 518 -27.83 -11.91 30.55
C LEU A 518 -28.35 -12.46 29.22
N GLU A 519 -29.30 -11.74 28.59
CA GLU A 519 -29.91 -12.13 27.33
C GLU A 519 -28.89 -12.16 26.18
N ASP A 520 -28.10 -11.09 26.04
CA ASP A 520 -27.16 -10.93 24.93
C ASP A 520 -25.94 -11.87 25.04
N GLU A 521 -25.38 -12.03 26.26
CA GLU A 521 -24.09 -12.71 26.44
C GLU A 521 -24.22 -14.19 26.84
N CYS A 522 -25.31 -14.58 27.52
CA CYS A 522 -25.41 -15.91 28.12
C CYS A 522 -26.57 -16.75 27.55
N THR A 523 -27.69 -16.13 27.15
CA THR A 523 -28.88 -16.91 26.78
C THR A 523 -28.76 -17.65 25.44
N MET A 524 -27.80 -17.24 24.60
CA MET A 524 -27.56 -17.86 23.30
C MET A 524 -27.06 -19.32 23.43
N CYS A 525 -26.33 -19.63 24.50
CA CYS A 525 -25.75 -20.95 24.74
C CYS A 525 -26.50 -21.75 25.82
N HIS A 526 -27.05 -21.07 26.84
CA HIS A 526 -27.82 -21.67 27.93
C HIS A 526 -29.17 -20.98 28.08
N GLY A 527 -30.27 -21.67 28.39
CA GLY A 527 -31.51 -20.97 28.76
C GLY A 527 -31.29 -20.10 30.02
N SER A 528 -31.91 -18.91 30.09
CA SER A 528 -31.79 -17.99 31.23
C SER A 528 -32.06 -18.66 32.57
N ASP A 529 -33.03 -19.57 32.61
CA ASP A 529 -33.39 -20.36 33.79
C ASP A 529 -32.20 -21.14 34.38
N LEU A 530 -31.32 -21.68 33.52
CA LEU A 530 -30.18 -22.49 33.96
C LEU A 530 -29.08 -21.62 34.61
N VAL A 531 -28.86 -20.42 34.06
CA VAL A 531 -27.86 -19.47 34.58
C VAL A 531 -28.34 -18.89 35.91
N VAL A 532 -29.64 -18.58 36.01
CA VAL A 532 -30.27 -18.12 37.25
C VAL A 532 -30.24 -19.21 38.33
N GLU A 533 -30.51 -20.47 37.97
CA GLU A 533 -30.45 -21.60 38.92
C GLU A 533 -29.01 -21.86 39.42
N TRP A 534 -28.02 -21.76 38.54
CA TRP A 534 -26.60 -21.82 38.92
C TRP A 534 -26.24 -20.69 39.90
N ALA A 535 -26.56 -19.44 39.56
CA ALA A 535 -26.26 -18.28 40.40
C ALA A 535 -27.03 -18.28 41.74
N ALA A 536 -28.21 -18.91 41.80
CA ALA A 536 -28.97 -19.06 43.04
C ALA A 536 -28.23 -19.90 44.09
N SER A 537 -27.40 -20.86 43.66
CA SER A 537 -26.66 -21.77 44.55
C SER A 537 -25.36 -21.18 45.13
N LEU A 538 -24.94 -19.99 44.67
CA LEU A 538 -23.64 -19.37 44.97
C LEU A 538 -23.79 -18.01 45.70
N SER A 539 -22.73 -17.54 46.37
CA SER A 539 -22.70 -16.16 46.91
C SER A 539 -22.47 -15.14 45.78
N ALA A 540 -22.72 -13.84 46.01
CA ALA A 540 -22.52 -12.82 44.98
C ALA A 540 -21.05 -12.74 44.52
N ASP A 541 -20.10 -12.91 45.45
CA ASP A 541 -18.67 -12.93 45.16
C ASP A 541 -18.28 -14.19 44.37
N ASP A 542 -18.88 -15.35 44.69
CA ASP A 542 -18.63 -16.60 43.95
C ASP A 542 -19.25 -16.57 42.55
N VAL A 543 -20.39 -15.91 42.35
CA VAL A 543 -20.97 -15.69 41.02
C VAL A 543 -20.06 -14.77 40.20
N ARG A 544 -19.56 -13.69 40.81
CA ARG A 544 -18.61 -12.77 40.18
C ARG A 544 -17.33 -13.48 39.74
N ASP A 545 -16.73 -14.27 40.63
CA ASP A 545 -15.53 -15.05 40.33
C ASP A 545 -15.80 -16.13 39.26
N GLY A 546 -16.96 -16.79 39.33
CA GLY A 546 -17.37 -17.78 38.35
C GLY A 546 -17.58 -17.21 36.95
N LEU A 547 -18.16 -16.01 36.82
CA LEU A 547 -18.33 -15.31 35.54
C LEU A 547 -16.98 -14.91 34.91
N LEU A 548 -16.01 -14.50 35.73
CA LEU A 548 -14.66 -14.17 35.28
C LEU A 548 -13.81 -15.39 34.89
N HIS A 549 -14.27 -16.60 35.23
CA HIS A 549 -13.52 -17.85 35.03
C HIS A 549 -14.41 -18.99 34.47
N LEU A 550 -15.36 -18.65 33.60
CA LEU A 550 -16.28 -19.62 32.98
C LEU A 550 -15.55 -20.74 32.24
N SER A 551 -14.43 -20.44 31.58
CA SER A 551 -13.57 -21.40 30.88
C SER A 551 -12.99 -22.47 31.81
N GLN A 552 -12.91 -22.20 33.11
CA GLN A 552 -12.48 -23.16 34.14
C GLN A 552 -13.62 -24.06 34.60
N ILE A 553 -14.87 -23.63 34.41
CA ILE A 553 -16.08 -24.42 34.70
C ILE A 553 -16.36 -25.36 33.52
N ASP A 554 -16.32 -24.85 32.28
CA ASP A 554 -16.33 -25.63 31.06
C ASP A 554 -15.44 -24.99 29.99
N SER A 555 -14.52 -25.77 29.44
CA SER A 555 -13.58 -25.33 28.40
C SER A 555 -14.23 -24.83 27.11
N SER A 556 -15.53 -25.05 26.89
CA SER A 556 -16.27 -24.49 25.76
C SER A 556 -16.86 -23.10 26.01
N MET A 557 -16.75 -22.55 27.22
CA MET A 557 -17.22 -21.22 27.57
C MET A 557 -16.06 -20.21 27.59
N GLU A 558 -16.31 -19.00 27.12
CA GLU A 558 -15.36 -17.88 27.24
C GLU A 558 -15.59 -17.15 28.57
N ASP A 559 -14.50 -16.69 29.20
CA ASP A 559 -14.55 -15.89 30.42
C ASP A 559 -15.22 -14.54 30.13
N PHE A 560 -16.00 -14.00 31.07
CA PHE A 560 -16.70 -12.73 30.88
C PHE A 560 -15.71 -11.57 30.70
N ALA A 561 -15.75 -10.90 29.55
CA ALA A 561 -14.81 -9.85 29.15
C ALA A 561 -15.36 -8.41 29.27
N GLY A 562 -16.55 -8.24 29.86
CA GLY A 562 -17.16 -6.93 30.10
C GLY A 562 -16.48 -6.11 31.20
N SER A 563 -16.85 -4.84 31.29
CA SER A 563 -16.41 -3.90 32.33
C SER A 563 -16.88 -4.31 33.73
N ASP A 564 -16.23 -3.77 34.76
CA ASP A 564 -16.58 -4.05 36.17
C ASP A 564 -18.02 -3.62 36.52
N ALA A 565 -18.51 -2.58 35.84
CA ALA A 565 -19.88 -2.09 35.95
C ALA A 565 -20.89 -3.07 35.32
N GLU A 566 -20.59 -3.63 34.15
CA GLU A 566 -21.43 -4.64 33.48
C GLU A 566 -21.46 -5.94 34.29
N LEU A 567 -20.31 -6.38 34.81
CA LEU A 567 -20.21 -7.54 35.69
C LEU A 567 -21.05 -7.35 36.96
N THR A 568 -20.99 -6.16 37.56
CA THR A 568 -21.77 -5.84 38.77
C THR A 568 -23.27 -5.81 38.49
N ALA A 569 -23.70 -5.23 37.35
CA ALA A 569 -25.11 -5.21 36.94
C ALA A 569 -25.65 -6.63 36.66
N LEU A 570 -24.85 -7.48 36.01
CA LEU A 570 -25.19 -8.87 35.71
C LEU A 570 -25.30 -9.71 36.99
N VAL A 571 -24.34 -9.60 37.91
CA VAL A 571 -24.38 -10.28 39.22
C VAL A 571 -25.61 -9.83 40.03
N ALA A 572 -25.90 -8.53 40.06
CA ALA A 572 -27.07 -7.99 40.75
C ALA A 572 -28.38 -8.58 40.22
N HIS A 573 -28.53 -8.64 38.89
CA HIS A 573 -29.68 -9.25 38.24
C HIS A 573 -29.81 -10.75 38.56
N LEU A 574 -28.71 -11.50 38.42
CA LEU A 574 -28.67 -12.94 38.71
C LEU A 574 -28.96 -13.28 40.17
N LYS A 575 -28.65 -12.37 41.10
CA LYS A 575 -28.95 -12.53 42.53
C LYS A 575 -30.34 -12.00 42.92
N GLY A 576 -31.11 -11.45 41.99
CA GLY A 576 -32.41 -10.84 42.27
C GLY A 576 -32.30 -9.64 43.23
N LEU A 577 -31.16 -8.95 43.20
CA LEU A 577 -30.92 -7.76 44.00
C LEU A 577 -31.45 -6.56 43.22
N ASP A 578 -32.56 -5.96 43.67
CA ASP A 578 -32.99 -4.65 43.20
C ASP A 578 -31.92 -3.62 43.61
N VAL A 579 -31.06 -3.23 42.67
CA VAL A 579 -30.12 -2.14 42.89
C VAL A 579 -30.79 -0.85 42.42
N ALA A 580 -31.46 -0.18 43.35
CA ALA A 580 -31.45 1.28 43.31
C ALA A 580 -29.98 1.73 43.41
N PRO A 581 -29.53 2.72 42.63
CA PRO A 581 -28.12 3.13 42.65
C PRO A 581 -27.74 3.51 44.09
N ALA A 582 -26.73 2.83 44.63
CA ALA A 582 -26.19 3.18 45.93
C ALA A 582 -25.51 4.55 45.81
N VAL A 583 -26.07 5.56 46.47
CA VAL A 583 -25.47 6.89 46.60
C VAL A 583 -24.17 6.74 47.40
N SER A 584 -23.04 6.63 46.71
CA SER A 584 -21.72 6.50 47.34
C SER A 584 -21.07 7.87 47.49
N GLY A 585 -20.88 8.33 48.72
CA GLY A 585 -20.19 9.60 49.01
C GLY A 585 -18.75 9.65 48.47
N GLN A 586 -18.12 8.50 48.20
CA GLN A 586 -16.81 8.41 47.55
C GLN A 586 -16.85 8.86 46.09
N ILE A 587 -17.91 8.52 45.37
CA ILE A 587 -18.09 8.89 43.96
C ILE A 587 -18.29 10.40 43.87
N TYR A 588 -19.12 10.98 44.74
CA TYR A 588 -19.31 12.44 44.78
C TYR A 588 -18.03 13.20 45.16
N LEU A 589 -17.20 12.68 46.05
CA LEU A 589 -15.91 13.30 46.33
C LEU A 589 -15.03 13.32 45.06
N ALA A 590 -14.98 12.19 44.34
CA ALA A 590 -14.20 12.07 43.11
C ALA A 590 -14.72 13.01 42.01
N ASP A 591 -16.03 13.00 41.77
CA ASP A 591 -16.64 13.70 40.64
C ASP A 591 -16.75 15.22 40.89
N GLU A 592 -17.10 15.65 42.11
CA GLU A 592 -17.43 17.05 42.38
C GLU A 592 -16.29 17.83 43.07
N CYS A 593 -15.40 17.14 43.82
CA CYS A 593 -14.40 17.82 44.65
C CYS A 593 -12.96 17.57 44.18
N THR A 594 -12.64 16.40 43.62
CA THR A 594 -11.26 16.10 43.19
C THR A 594 -10.87 16.72 41.85
N MET A 595 -11.82 17.36 41.17
CA MET A 595 -11.58 18.12 39.94
C MET A 595 -10.68 19.34 40.17
N CYS A 596 -10.72 19.93 41.37
CA CYS A 596 -9.99 21.15 41.74
C CYS A 596 -8.95 20.94 42.86
N HIS A 597 -9.11 19.91 43.69
CA HIS A 597 -8.24 19.62 44.84
C HIS A 597 -7.89 18.14 44.95
N ASP A 598 -6.76 17.82 45.58
CA ASP A 598 -6.47 16.42 45.93
C ASP A 598 -7.47 15.93 47.00
N ALA A 599 -7.88 14.66 46.93
CA ALA A 599 -8.81 14.05 47.87
C ALA A 599 -8.31 14.15 49.32
N ASP A 600 -7.00 14.04 49.51
CA ASP A 600 -6.35 14.17 50.82
C ASP A 600 -6.56 15.56 51.43
N LEU A 601 -6.57 16.62 50.60
CA LEU A 601 -6.78 18.00 51.07
C LEU A 601 -8.22 18.22 51.57
N VAL A 602 -9.20 17.61 50.89
CA VAL A 602 -10.62 17.70 51.29
C VAL A 602 -10.86 16.92 52.58
N LEU A 603 -10.19 15.78 52.76
CA LEU A 603 -10.24 14.99 53.98
C LEU A 603 -9.56 15.71 55.16
N GLU A 604 -8.43 16.39 54.95
CA GLU A 604 -7.79 17.23 55.96
C GLU A 604 -8.66 18.42 56.40
N TRP A 605 -9.37 19.04 55.45
CA TRP A 605 -10.36 20.07 55.74
C TRP A 605 -11.53 19.52 56.57
N ALA A 606 -12.10 18.39 56.16
CA ALA A 606 -13.20 17.74 56.87
C ALA A 606 -12.80 17.26 58.28
N ALA A 607 -11.53 16.87 58.48
CA ALA A 607 -11.02 16.43 59.78
C ALA A 607 -11.09 17.52 60.87
N GLN A 608 -11.03 18.79 60.46
CA GLN A 608 -11.02 19.94 61.37
C GLN A 608 -12.42 20.46 61.73
N LEU A 609 -13.47 19.90 61.12
CA LEU A 609 -14.84 20.42 61.21
C LEU A 609 -15.81 19.42 61.85
N SER A 610 -16.88 19.94 62.46
CA SER A 610 -18.04 19.13 62.87
C SER A 610 -18.92 18.79 61.66
N ARG A 611 -19.80 17.79 61.79
CA ARG A 611 -20.69 17.35 60.70
C ARG A 611 -21.56 18.51 60.16
N ASP A 612 -22.06 19.35 61.05
CA ASP A 612 -22.88 20.52 60.69
C ASP A 612 -22.06 21.61 60.01
N GLU A 613 -20.79 21.78 60.39
CA GLU A 613 -19.86 22.71 59.74
C GLU A 613 -19.44 22.22 58.35
N ILE A 614 -19.25 20.90 58.15
CA ILE A 614 -19.01 20.31 56.82
C ILE A 614 -20.25 20.53 55.93
N ALA A 615 -21.44 20.27 56.44
CA ALA A 615 -22.69 20.48 55.71
C ALA A 615 -22.88 21.95 55.30
N HIS A 616 -22.57 22.87 56.21
CA HIS A 616 -22.62 24.31 55.92
C HIS A 616 -21.57 24.71 54.89
N GLY A 617 -20.33 24.24 55.03
CA GLY A 617 -19.22 24.53 54.12
C GLY A 617 -19.48 24.02 52.70
N LEU A 618 -19.98 22.79 52.54
CA LEU A 618 -20.34 22.24 51.22
C LEU A 618 -21.47 23.05 50.54
N LYS A 619 -22.43 23.56 51.31
CA LYS A 619 -23.52 24.41 50.78
C LYS A 619 -23.10 25.85 50.48
N HIS A 620 -21.92 26.29 50.91
CA HIS A 620 -21.43 27.67 50.81
C HIS A 620 -19.94 27.70 50.43
N LEU A 621 -19.51 26.82 49.52
CA LEU A 621 -18.11 26.74 49.07
C LEU A 621 -17.66 28.04 48.40
N SER A 622 -18.58 28.72 47.69
CA SER A 622 -18.34 30.01 47.06
C SER A 622 -18.02 31.14 48.06
N GLU A 623 -18.42 30.98 49.33
CA GLU A 623 -18.06 31.91 50.42
C GLU A 623 -16.65 31.64 50.97
N ILE A 624 -16.12 30.43 50.77
CA ILE A 624 -14.78 30.01 51.17
C ILE A 624 -13.76 30.40 50.09
N ASP A 625 -14.09 30.13 48.82
CA ASP A 625 -13.34 30.59 47.65
C ASP A 625 -14.29 30.91 46.51
N SER A 626 -14.20 32.13 45.98
CA SER A 626 -15.03 32.61 44.87
C SER A 626 -14.88 31.84 43.55
N ALA A 627 -13.87 30.96 43.45
CA ALA A 627 -13.65 30.07 42.31
C ALA A 627 -14.37 28.71 42.45
N MET A 628 -15.01 28.43 43.59
CA MET A 628 -15.76 27.19 43.84
C MET A 628 -17.27 27.46 43.76
N ASP A 629 -18.00 26.53 43.14
CA ASP A 629 -19.46 26.53 43.15
C ASP A 629 -19.99 25.83 44.41
N ASP A 630 -21.10 26.32 44.96
CA ASP A 630 -21.79 25.67 46.07
C ASP A 630 -22.35 24.30 45.65
N PHE A 631 -22.36 23.32 46.55
CA PHE A 631 -22.84 21.97 46.25
C PHE A 631 -24.30 21.98 45.74
N SER A 632 -24.51 21.49 44.52
CA SER A 632 -25.80 21.53 43.82
C SER A 632 -26.58 20.20 43.81
N GLY A 633 -26.06 19.14 44.45
CA GLY A 633 -26.71 17.83 44.53
C GLY A 633 -27.93 17.80 45.47
N SER A 634 -28.66 16.68 45.45
CA SER A 634 -29.82 16.45 46.31
C SER A 634 -29.44 16.34 47.80
N ASP A 635 -30.40 16.52 48.71
CA ASP A 635 -30.14 16.39 50.15
C ASP A 635 -29.68 14.97 50.55
N GLU A 636 -30.06 13.94 49.77
CA GLU A 636 -29.60 12.55 49.97
C GLU A 636 -28.13 12.39 49.56
N GLU A 637 -27.73 13.01 48.44
CA GLU A 637 -26.35 13.01 47.92
C GLU A 637 -25.41 13.78 48.85
N LEU A 638 -25.87 14.95 49.30
CA LEU A 638 -25.13 15.74 50.27
C LEU A 638 -24.93 14.95 51.58
N THR A 639 -25.96 14.25 52.04
CA THR A 639 -25.87 13.44 53.26
C THR A 639 -24.87 12.29 53.08
N ALA A 640 -24.88 11.61 51.94
CA ALA A 640 -23.93 10.54 51.64
C ALA A 640 -22.48 11.04 51.57
N LEU A 641 -22.24 12.21 50.97
CA LEU A 641 -20.92 12.84 50.90
C LEU A 641 -20.44 13.27 52.29
N ILE A 642 -21.30 13.90 53.10
CA ILE A 642 -20.98 14.29 54.48
C ILE A 642 -20.61 13.05 55.31
N ASP A 643 -21.42 11.99 55.25
CA ASP A 643 -21.20 10.80 56.06
C ASP A 643 -19.92 10.08 55.64
N TYR A 644 -19.58 10.07 54.35
CA TYR A 644 -18.30 9.59 53.84
C TYR A 644 -17.12 10.42 54.35
N LEU A 645 -17.16 11.75 54.19
CA LEU A 645 -16.12 12.65 54.66
C LEU A 645 -15.89 12.55 56.17
N VAL A 646 -16.96 12.47 56.96
CA VAL A 646 -16.86 12.28 58.41
C VAL A 646 -16.23 10.94 58.75
N LYS A 647 -16.63 9.87 58.06
CA LYS A 647 -16.12 8.51 58.29
C LYS A 647 -14.62 8.40 57.98
N GLU A 648 -14.20 8.87 56.82
CA GLU A 648 -12.82 8.76 56.34
C GLU A 648 -11.89 9.74 57.07
N ALA A 649 -12.32 10.99 57.29
CA ALA A 649 -11.49 11.99 57.96
C ALA A 649 -11.29 11.72 59.47
N LYS A 650 -12.21 11.00 60.12
CA LYS A 650 -12.16 10.74 61.58
C LYS A 650 -11.85 9.27 61.95
N GLY A 651 -11.48 8.45 60.96
CA GLY A 651 -10.97 7.09 61.21
C GLY A 651 -11.99 6.16 61.88
N GLY A 652 -13.28 6.30 61.54
CA GLY A 652 -14.36 5.35 61.87
C GLY A 652 -14.38 4.77 63.29
N THR A 653 -14.86 5.51 64.29
CA THR A 653 -15.61 4.90 65.42
C THR A 653 -16.73 5.79 65.96
N GLN A 654 -17.95 5.21 65.85
CA GLN A 654 -19.30 5.61 66.30
C GLN A 654 -19.96 6.81 65.64
#